data_AF-A0A938TXY6-F1
#
_entry.id   AF-A0A938TXY6-F1
#
_cell.length_a   1.000
_cell.length_b   1.000
_cell.length_c   1.000
_cell.angle_alpha   90.00
_cell.angle_beta   90.00
_cell.angle_gamma   90.00
#
_symmetry.space_group_name_H-M   'P 1'
#
loop_
_entity.id
_entity.type
_entity.pdbx_description
1 polymer ?
#
loop_
_entity_poly.entity_id
_entity_poly.type
_entity_poly.pdbx_seq_one_letter_code
_entity_poly.pdbx_strand_id
1 'polypeptide(L)'
;MNIMELLLQDDIKATKQSNTNGGEYASACPWCGGKDRFRIWPGQGRWWCRQCQKTGDAITYLKDFRQMSYPEACRFLGREPGSRGSLGKLPELKESPSWSPAPPKTPPPTIWQDRAGALVKNTSQALWSDQGVVMRKWLEKRGLKPETLRALQLGFNPQDLYLPRPDWGLPEIVDENTSKKKSLWIPQGLVIPYFNGDKVQRLRVRREGQINGQKYILVPGSSPSPLILGRGEAMVIVESELDGMLIYQEAGDLVQVMALGSAQLRPNAEVVKMLRKARLILVSLDNDEAGAESMWGWWLQHFPQVKCWPVLVGKDPSEAYQMGMDIRPWVIAGIPFLVERFRPKAPHQNSLQGVAKDSPTPKIHHFPVPVTPGLVMPSVKFRLVQDAEALKEAVESLVNCPVLGLDTETTGLDPFTSRIRLMQLAGDGLPVVIVDTKRVPEDDLEPLRRLLTGNAIKVFHNAKFDLKFLERAGLQVVGPFFDTMLAEQILMAGRTGMEFKLKDLTKRHLGLELPKELQTSDWAGDLTLAQLAYAARDARVLLDLRAKLRPQLIKAELVETARLEFACLPAVVDMELNGMKLDEDAFAVLGEELIREQQVLESLLRDTLGDINMNSPDQLLRALYRKGMTLTNTNRETLAQFSGAYPMLATLRSYRQVAKLVQSFVNKLPGHIHSATGRIHPDYRQIGAATGRFSCRHPNLQQIPRGHGFRDCLVPEPGKKLVVADYSQIELRVVAEITGDERMLQAYHNGQDLHRLTASLVMGKDLGQVTKEERQRAKALNFGIIFAMGAESLQQSAQSRYGVNLSPDQAQTFRKKFFQAYKGINCWHQDVKADSPRETRTINGRRRIWDSHPKITELYNTPVQGAAADITKKALALLVGKLNGSPIKIIGAVHDEILLEAPSDQALAAEEILKQTMIEGGSYFLKKVPVEVETGVLENWSGK
;
A
#
# COMPACT_ATOMS: atom_id res chain seq x y z
N MET A 1 20.60 29.25 16.89
CA MET A 1 19.79 29.75 18.01
C MET A 1 19.08 28.57 18.70
N ASN A 2 19.02 28.54 20.03
CA ASN A 2 18.36 27.47 20.80
C ASN A 2 17.02 27.95 21.41
N ILE A 3 16.23 27.04 21.97
CA ILE A 3 14.89 27.36 22.50
C ILE A 3 14.93 28.40 23.65
N MET A 4 16.00 28.44 24.46
CA MET A 4 16.11 29.41 25.55
C MET A 4 16.33 30.82 25.02
N GLU A 5 17.17 30.96 24.00
CA GLU A 5 17.42 32.24 23.30
C GLU A 5 16.13 32.77 22.64
N LEU A 6 15.33 31.87 22.04
CA LEU A 6 14.03 32.23 21.46
C LEU A 6 13.05 32.76 22.52
N LEU A 7 12.93 32.05 23.64
CA LEU A 7 12.03 32.44 24.73
C LEU A 7 12.46 33.79 25.33
N LEU A 8 13.75 34.01 25.50
CA LEU A 8 14.30 35.29 25.97
C LEU A 8 14.00 36.43 24.98
N GLN A 9 14.06 36.19 23.67
CA GLN A 9 13.67 37.19 22.66
C GLN A 9 12.18 37.51 22.68
N ASP A 10 11.34 36.56 23.09
CA ASP A 10 9.88 36.76 23.22
C ASP A 10 9.47 37.23 24.63
N ASP A 11 10.42 37.76 25.41
CA ASP A 11 10.23 38.22 26.80
C ASP A 11 9.74 37.15 27.79
N ILE A 12 9.93 35.87 27.45
CA ILE A 12 9.58 34.74 28.30
C ILE A 12 10.80 34.31 29.12
N LYS A 13 10.87 34.80 30.36
CA LYS A 13 11.93 34.42 31.31
C LYS A 13 11.67 33.02 31.86
N ALA A 14 12.62 32.12 31.65
CA ALA A 14 12.58 30.76 32.17
C ALA A 14 13.55 30.60 33.35
N THR A 15 13.04 30.09 34.47
CA THR A 15 13.80 29.89 35.71
C THR A 15 14.30 28.46 35.79
N LYS A 16 15.59 28.26 36.09
CA LYS A 16 16.18 26.93 36.22
C LYS A 16 15.57 26.15 37.38
N GLN A 17 15.22 24.89 37.15
CA GLN A 17 14.53 24.01 38.10
C GLN A 17 15.38 22.81 38.52
N SER A 18 16.31 22.36 37.67
CA SER A 18 17.20 21.22 37.96
C SER A 18 18.48 21.28 37.14
N ASN A 19 19.55 20.65 37.64
CA ASN A 19 20.83 20.47 36.95
C ASN A 19 20.99 19.07 36.31
N THR A 20 20.04 18.14 36.47
CA THR A 20 20.11 16.81 35.86
C THR A 20 19.88 16.87 34.33
N ASN A 21 20.57 16.01 33.56
CA ASN A 21 20.43 15.85 32.10
C ASN A 21 20.58 17.15 31.26
N GLY A 22 21.52 18.02 31.60
CA GLY A 22 21.82 19.24 30.83
C GLY A 22 20.94 20.45 31.18
N GLY A 23 20.13 20.36 32.25
CA GLY A 23 19.36 21.45 32.82
C GLY A 23 17.87 21.43 32.44
N GLU A 24 16.99 21.57 33.43
CA GLU A 24 15.54 21.79 33.24
C GLU A 24 15.19 23.21 33.66
N TYR A 25 14.38 23.89 32.85
CA TYR A 25 13.89 25.25 33.09
C TYR A 25 12.36 25.27 33.02
N ALA A 26 11.74 26.21 33.73
CA ALA A 26 10.30 26.43 33.71
C ALA A 26 9.96 27.89 33.45
N SER A 27 8.95 28.15 32.61
CA SER A 27 8.43 29.49 32.36
C SER A 27 6.91 29.52 32.29
N ALA A 28 6.36 30.73 32.11
CA ALA A 28 4.98 30.87 31.67
C ALA A 28 4.80 30.25 30.27
N CYS A 29 3.67 29.57 30.05
CA CYS A 29 3.37 28.97 28.75
C CYS A 29 2.89 30.05 27.76
N PRO A 30 3.52 30.17 26.57
CA PRO A 30 3.12 31.15 25.56
C PRO A 30 1.69 30.96 25.03
N TRP A 31 1.13 29.75 25.09
CA TRP A 31 -0.21 29.45 24.55
C TRP A 31 -1.32 29.51 25.60
N CYS A 32 -1.08 28.98 26.80
CA CYS A 32 -2.13 28.88 27.83
C CYS A 32 -1.94 29.83 29.00
N GLY A 33 -0.89 30.66 29.01
CA GLY A 33 -0.60 31.64 30.07
C GLY A 33 -0.22 31.02 31.43
N GLY A 34 -0.14 29.69 31.53
CA GLY A 34 0.13 29.00 32.79
C GLY A 34 1.52 29.33 33.34
N LYS A 35 1.59 29.93 34.53
CA LYS A 35 2.81 30.39 35.21
C LYS A 35 3.59 29.18 35.78
N ASP A 36 4.68 28.75 35.13
CA ASP A 36 5.61 27.64 35.51
C ASP A 36 5.43 26.27 34.82
N ARG A 37 4.42 26.14 33.96
CA ARG A 37 4.01 24.84 33.39
C ARG A 37 4.70 24.52 32.07
N PHE A 38 5.45 25.47 31.53
CA PHE A 38 6.22 25.31 30.31
C PHE A 38 7.63 24.83 30.65
N ARG A 39 7.89 23.53 30.47
CA ARG A 39 9.15 22.89 30.81
C ARG A 39 10.07 22.81 29.59
N ILE A 40 11.31 23.20 29.78
CA ILE A 40 12.29 23.36 28.71
C ILE A 40 13.55 22.60 29.13
N TRP A 41 14.08 21.77 28.22
CA TRP A 41 15.35 21.06 28.39
C TRP A 41 16.31 21.52 27.30
N PRO A 42 17.14 22.55 27.55
CA PRO A 42 17.97 23.17 26.51
C PRO A 42 18.98 22.20 25.91
N GLY A 43 19.56 21.31 26.72
CA GLY A 43 20.51 20.29 26.27
C GLY A 43 19.89 19.25 25.31
N GLN A 44 18.57 19.05 25.36
CA GLN A 44 17.84 18.17 24.43
C GLN A 44 17.15 18.95 23.29
N GLY A 45 17.18 20.28 23.33
CA GLY A 45 16.51 21.15 22.36
C GLY A 45 14.99 21.01 22.35
N ARG A 46 14.37 20.51 23.43
CA ARG A 46 12.93 20.20 23.50
C ARG A 46 12.22 20.97 24.61
N TRP A 47 10.92 21.13 24.46
CA TRP A 47 10.02 21.72 25.43
C TRP A 47 8.68 21.00 25.48
N TRP A 48 7.98 21.14 26.60
CA TRP A 48 6.63 20.60 26.81
C TRP A 48 5.86 21.44 27.82
N CYS A 49 4.61 21.77 27.50
CA CYS A 49 3.68 22.37 28.44
C CYS A 49 2.84 21.29 29.12
N ARG A 50 2.91 21.20 30.45
CA ARG A 50 2.12 20.22 31.22
C ARG A 50 0.61 20.47 31.20
N GLN A 51 0.18 21.69 30.87
CA GLN A 51 -1.24 22.06 30.89
C GLN A 51 -1.88 21.86 29.51
N CYS A 52 -1.40 22.57 28.49
CA CYS A 52 -1.97 22.45 27.14
C CYS A 52 -1.39 21.27 26.35
N GLN A 53 -0.48 20.50 26.94
CA GLN A 53 0.15 19.30 26.36
C GLN A 53 0.94 19.53 25.07
N LYS A 54 1.08 20.78 24.60
CA LYS A 54 1.95 21.12 23.47
C LYS A 54 3.40 20.75 23.80
N THR A 55 4.08 20.12 22.85
CA THR A 55 5.49 19.77 22.93
C THR A 55 6.16 20.00 21.58
N GLY A 56 7.45 20.25 21.59
CA GLY A 56 8.19 20.44 20.37
C GLY A 56 9.65 20.80 20.61
N ASP A 57 10.31 21.20 19.54
CA ASP A 57 11.65 21.78 19.57
C ASP A 57 11.60 23.27 19.17
N ALA A 58 12.76 23.88 18.98
CA ALA A 58 12.85 25.28 18.54
C ALA A 58 12.15 25.55 17.20
N ILE A 59 12.10 24.58 16.28
CA ILE A 59 11.40 24.73 15.00
C ILE A 59 9.88 24.72 15.25
N THR A 60 9.39 23.76 16.03
CA THR A 60 7.97 23.70 16.41
C THR A 60 7.54 24.97 17.14
N TYR A 61 8.40 25.54 18.00
CA TYR A 61 8.11 26.80 18.69
C TYR A 61 7.94 27.98 17.72
N LEU A 62 8.88 28.18 16.79
CA LEU A 62 8.79 29.25 15.79
C LEU A 62 7.57 29.08 14.87
N LYS A 63 7.23 27.84 14.53
CA LYS A 63 6.06 27.54 13.69
C LYS A 63 4.75 27.81 14.42
N ASP A 64 4.61 27.30 15.64
CA ASP A 64 3.32 27.26 16.32
C ASP A 64 3.06 28.52 17.17
N PHE A 65 4.11 29.21 17.61
CA PHE A 65 4.00 30.46 18.39
C PHE A 65 4.20 31.69 17.52
N ARG A 66 5.31 31.76 16.77
CA ARG A 66 5.62 32.89 15.87
C ARG A 66 4.98 32.77 14.48
N GLN A 67 4.18 31.72 14.24
CA GLN A 67 3.45 31.48 12.98
C GLN A 67 4.36 31.45 11.73
N MET A 68 5.63 31.04 11.89
CA MET A 68 6.58 30.93 10.79
C MET A 68 6.36 29.64 9.99
N SER A 69 6.60 29.68 8.68
CA SER A 69 6.69 28.43 7.90
C SER A 69 7.94 27.63 8.29
N TYR A 70 7.94 26.32 8.04
CA TYR A 70 9.10 25.47 8.35
C TYR A 70 10.43 25.99 7.74
N PRO A 71 10.47 26.43 6.46
CA PRO A 71 11.68 27.02 5.88
C PRO A 71 12.10 28.34 6.52
N GLU A 72 11.16 29.17 7.00
CA GLU A 72 11.46 30.40 7.72
C GLU A 72 11.99 30.09 9.12
N ALA A 73 11.38 29.15 9.83
CA ALA A 73 11.87 28.68 11.13
C ALA A 73 13.27 28.07 11.02
N CYS A 74 13.55 27.29 9.98
CA CYS A 74 14.89 26.76 9.71
C CYS A 74 15.90 27.90 9.45
N ARG A 75 15.59 28.84 8.54
CA ARG A 75 16.45 30.00 8.27
C ARG A 75 16.69 30.87 9.51
N PHE A 76 15.65 31.12 10.29
CA PHE A 76 15.73 31.90 11.54
C PHE A 76 16.64 31.23 12.58
N LEU A 77 16.68 29.90 12.63
CA LEU A 77 17.58 29.14 13.50
C LEU A 77 19.00 28.96 12.94
N GLY A 78 19.28 29.45 11.72
CA GLY A 78 20.54 29.23 11.01
C GLY A 78 20.70 27.77 10.51
N ARG A 79 19.59 27.08 10.22
CA ARG A 79 19.55 25.69 9.75
C ARG A 79 19.07 25.63 8.29
N GLU A 80 19.63 24.75 7.48
CA GLU A 80 19.08 24.49 6.15
C GLU A 80 17.80 23.64 6.26
N PRO A 81 16.68 24.07 5.65
CA PRO A 81 15.46 23.25 5.61
C PRO A 81 15.65 22.03 4.70
N GLY A 82 15.79 20.85 5.29
CA GLY A 82 15.93 19.59 4.55
C GLY A 82 14.67 19.21 3.76
N SER A 83 14.86 18.60 2.58
CA SER A 83 13.77 18.07 1.74
C SER A 83 13.17 16.80 2.36
N ARG A 84 11.84 16.76 2.55
CA ARG A 84 11.10 15.59 3.07
C ARG A 84 11.39 14.32 2.26
N GLY A 85 12.02 13.33 2.89
CA GLY A 85 12.19 11.97 2.41
C GLY A 85 11.49 10.95 3.33
N SER A 86 10.61 10.14 2.72
CA SER A 86 10.08 8.80 3.05
C SER A 86 9.82 8.34 4.50
N LEU A 87 8.58 7.88 4.69
CA LEU A 87 8.12 6.87 5.66
C LEU A 87 9.10 5.68 5.78
N GLY A 88 9.29 5.21 7.01
CA GLY A 88 10.19 4.12 7.40
C GLY A 88 9.75 2.73 6.92
N LYS A 89 10.70 1.80 6.96
CA LYS A 89 10.65 0.40 6.51
C LYS A 89 9.61 -0.46 7.25
N LEU A 90 8.92 -1.33 6.49
CA LEU A 90 8.40 -2.62 6.98
C LEU A 90 9.57 -3.58 7.32
N PRO A 91 9.50 -4.41 8.37
CA PRO A 91 10.52 -5.39 8.75
C PRO A 91 10.62 -6.58 7.77
N GLU A 92 11.81 -7.17 7.70
CA GLU A 92 12.12 -8.40 6.98
C GLU A 92 11.49 -9.64 7.63
N LEU A 93 10.85 -10.50 6.83
CA LEU A 93 10.54 -11.89 7.19
C LEU A 93 11.86 -12.69 7.24
N LYS A 94 12.31 -13.01 8.45
CA LYS A 94 13.33 -14.04 8.69
C LYS A 94 12.71 -15.42 8.50
N GLU A 95 13.43 -16.33 7.84
CA GLU A 95 13.22 -17.76 8.08
C GLU A 95 13.46 -18.03 9.58
N SER A 96 12.47 -18.63 10.23
CA SER A 96 12.55 -18.90 11.65
C SER A 96 13.43 -20.14 11.88
N PRO A 97 14.42 -20.08 12.79
CA PRO A 97 14.97 -21.31 13.36
C PRO A 97 13.80 -22.14 13.92
N SER A 98 13.88 -23.47 13.84
CA SER A 98 12.82 -24.37 14.33
C SER A 98 12.32 -23.94 15.70
N TRP A 99 11.15 -23.28 15.75
CA TRP A 99 10.61 -22.77 17.00
C TRP A 99 10.07 -23.96 17.81
N SER A 100 10.62 -24.15 19.01
CA SER A 100 10.11 -25.10 19.99
C SER A 100 9.39 -24.35 21.12
N PRO A 101 8.17 -24.73 21.50
CA PRO A 101 7.45 -24.04 22.56
C PRO A 101 8.17 -24.19 23.90
N ALA A 102 8.25 -23.09 24.66
CA ALA A 102 8.83 -23.11 26.00
C ALA A 102 8.07 -24.10 26.92
N PRO A 103 8.76 -24.79 27.85
CA PRO A 103 8.12 -25.69 28.80
C PRO A 103 7.09 -24.92 29.67
N PRO A 104 6.05 -25.62 30.17
CA PRO A 104 5.08 -25.01 31.08
C PRO A 104 5.81 -24.48 32.33
N LYS A 105 5.51 -23.24 32.72
CA LYS A 105 6.09 -22.66 33.93
C LYS A 105 5.37 -23.18 35.17
N THR A 106 6.10 -23.32 36.27
CA THR A 106 5.54 -23.68 37.56
C THR A 106 4.53 -22.63 38.03
N PRO A 107 3.40 -23.05 38.64
CA PRO A 107 2.42 -22.12 39.18
C PRO A 107 3.03 -21.26 40.31
N PRO A 108 2.45 -20.08 40.61
CA PRO A 108 2.91 -19.26 41.73
C PRO A 108 2.86 -20.02 43.06
N PRO A 109 3.72 -19.70 44.04
CA PRO A 109 3.67 -20.30 45.37
C PRO A 109 2.29 -20.16 46.03
N THR A 110 1.86 -21.13 46.83
CA THR A 110 0.54 -21.11 47.49
C THR A 110 0.30 -19.83 48.30
N ILE A 111 1.32 -19.35 49.01
CA ILE A 111 1.29 -18.08 49.76
C ILE A 111 0.95 -16.90 48.83
N TRP A 112 1.54 -16.88 47.63
CA TRP A 112 1.24 -15.86 46.62
C TRP A 112 -0.21 -15.97 46.16
N GLN A 113 -0.69 -17.18 45.86
CA GLN A 113 -2.04 -17.44 45.37
C GLN A 113 -3.11 -17.01 46.40
N ASP A 114 -2.88 -17.29 47.68
CA ASP A 114 -3.81 -16.92 48.75
C ASP A 114 -3.86 -15.40 48.96
N ARG A 115 -2.70 -14.73 48.95
CA ARG A 115 -2.62 -13.25 49.00
C ARG A 115 -3.27 -12.59 47.79
N ALA A 116 -3.02 -13.13 46.60
CA ALA A 116 -3.64 -12.68 45.37
C ALA A 116 -5.17 -12.85 45.42
N GLY A 117 -5.68 -13.98 45.92
CA GLY A 117 -7.10 -14.22 46.11
C GLY A 117 -7.77 -13.22 47.05
N ALA A 118 -7.13 -12.92 48.19
CA ALA A 118 -7.62 -11.90 49.12
C ALA A 118 -7.66 -10.51 48.47
N LEU A 119 -6.62 -10.14 47.71
CA LEU A 119 -6.58 -8.88 46.97
C LEU A 119 -7.69 -8.79 45.91
N VAL A 120 -7.95 -9.86 45.16
CA VAL A 120 -9.04 -9.91 44.17
C VAL A 120 -10.39 -9.69 44.83
N LYS A 121 -10.65 -10.34 45.97
CA LYS A 121 -11.90 -10.15 46.72
C LYS A 121 -12.09 -8.68 47.12
N ASN A 122 -11.04 -8.05 47.67
CA ASN A 122 -11.10 -6.66 48.12
C ASN A 122 -11.26 -5.68 46.95
N THR A 123 -10.49 -5.87 45.88
CA THR A 123 -10.55 -4.99 44.70
C THR A 123 -11.84 -5.19 43.89
N SER A 124 -12.40 -6.40 43.87
CA SER A 124 -13.72 -6.67 43.31
C SER A 124 -14.81 -5.91 44.07
N GLN A 125 -14.79 -5.94 45.42
CA GLN A 125 -15.69 -5.11 46.23
C GLN A 125 -15.51 -3.60 45.95
N ALA A 126 -14.27 -3.13 45.83
CA ALA A 126 -13.98 -1.74 45.47
C ALA A 126 -14.45 -1.37 44.06
N LEU A 127 -14.42 -2.30 43.09
CA LEU A 127 -14.99 -2.07 41.77
C LEU A 127 -16.51 -1.87 41.83
N TRP A 128 -17.21 -2.34 42.86
CA TRP A 128 -18.66 -2.17 43.04
C TRP A 128 -19.06 -1.08 44.04
N SER A 129 -18.10 -0.46 44.73
CA SER A 129 -18.34 0.70 45.60
C SER A 129 -18.30 2.02 44.82
N ASP A 130 -18.43 3.15 45.52
CA ASP A 130 -18.32 4.48 44.90
C ASP A 130 -16.95 4.73 44.24
N GLN A 131 -15.90 4.07 44.73
CA GLN A 131 -14.55 4.18 44.16
C GLN A 131 -14.46 3.60 42.74
N GLY A 132 -15.27 2.59 42.42
CA GLY A 132 -15.26 1.92 41.12
C GLY A 132 -16.14 2.56 40.05
N VAL A 133 -16.94 3.60 40.36
CA VAL A 133 -17.97 4.14 39.44
C VAL A 133 -17.39 4.55 38.09
N VAL A 134 -16.27 5.27 38.09
CA VAL A 134 -15.60 5.71 36.85
C VAL A 134 -15.12 4.51 36.04
N MET A 135 -14.56 3.50 36.69
CA MET A 135 -14.07 2.29 36.05
C MET A 135 -15.20 1.45 35.47
N ARG A 136 -16.33 1.30 36.19
CA ARG A 136 -17.52 0.59 35.68
C ARG A 136 -18.09 1.27 34.43
N LYS A 137 -18.28 2.59 34.46
CA LYS A 137 -18.72 3.36 33.27
C LYS A 137 -17.76 3.21 32.09
N TRP A 138 -16.46 3.12 32.36
CA TRP A 138 -15.45 2.91 31.32
C TRP A 138 -15.54 1.52 30.69
N LEU A 139 -15.77 0.48 31.49
CA LEU A 139 -15.97 -0.91 31.03
C LEU A 139 -17.30 -1.06 30.25
N GLU A 140 -18.38 -0.43 30.73
CA GLU A 140 -19.68 -0.40 30.04
C GLU A 140 -19.58 0.23 28.65
N LYS A 141 -18.83 1.34 28.51
CA LYS A 141 -18.56 1.94 27.19
C LYS A 141 -17.84 0.99 26.23
N ARG A 142 -17.18 -0.05 26.71
CA ARG A 142 -16.52 -1.09 25.90
C ARG A 142 -17.39 -2.33 25.70
N GLY A 143 -18.66 -2.27 26.09
CA GLY A 143 -19.63 -3.36 25.91
C GLY A 143 -19.60 -4.44 26.98
N LEU A 144 -18.76 -4.33 28.01
CA LEU A 144 -18.70 -5.33 29.09
C LEU A 144 -19.84 -5.13 30.09
N LYS A 145 -20.65 -6.18 30.25
CA LYS A 145 -21.84 -6.19 31.09
C LYS A 145 -21.50 -6.49 32.56
N PRO A 146 -22.23 -5.94 33.54
CA PRO A 146 -22.00 -6.18 34.97
C PRO A 146 -21.88 -7.65 35.37
N GLU A 147 -22.66 -8.53 34.74
CA GLU A 147 -22.68 -9.97 34.98
C GLU A 147 -21.34 -10.61 34.63
N THR A 148 -20.77 -10.25 33.48
CA THR A 148 -19.45 -10.70 33.02
C THR A 148 -18.35 -10.22 33.98
N LEU A 149 -18.41 -8.96 34.40
CA LEU A 149 -17.44 -8.38 35.33
C LEU A 149 -17.43 -9.11 36.69
N ARG A 150 -18.61 -9.47 37.20
CA ARG A 150 -18.76 -10.26 38.44
C ARG A 150 -18.28 -11.69 38.25
N ALA A 151 -18.67 -12.34 37.15
CA ALA A 151 -18.31 -13.73 36.86
C ALA A 151 -16.78 -13.92 36.76
N LEU A 152 -16.09 -12.95 36.16
CA LEU A 152 -14.64 -12.96 36.01
C LEU A 152 -13.89 -12.32 37.19
N GLN A 153 -14.61 -11.87 38.22
CA GLN A 153 -14.07 -11.24 39.43
C GLN A 153 -13.12 -10.06 39.15
N LEU A 154 -13.45 -9.21 38.16
CA LEU A 154 -12.67 -8.00 37.92
C LEU A 154 -12.72 -7.09 39.14
N GLY A 155 -11.61 -6.40 39.41
CA GLY A 155 -11.47 -5.52 40.55
C GLY A 155 -10.93 -4.14 40.18
N PHE A 156 -11.04 -3.19 41.09
CA PHE A 156 -10.43 -1.88 40.98
C PHE A 156 -9.53 -1.65 42.20
N ASN A 157 -8.25 -1.44 41.95
CA ASN A 157 -7.30 -1.03 42.98
C ASN A 157 -7.20 0.51 42.98
N PRO A 158 -7.63 1.20 44.05
CA PRO A 158 -7.73 2.66 44.06
C PRO A 158 -6.39 3.37 44.26
N GLN A 159 -5.30 2.68 44.62
CA GLN A 159 -3.98 3.29 44.83
C GLN A 159 -2.82 2.31 44.60
N ASP A 160 -1.61 2.82 44.36
CA ASP A 160 -0.40 1.99 44.27
C ASP A 160 -0.09 1.37 45.64
N LEU A 161 0.19 0.06 45.66
CA LEU A 161 0.59 -0.69 46.85
C LEU A 161 2.06 -1.10 46.72
N TYR A 162 2.81 -0.95 47.81
CA TYR A 162 4.20 -1.40 47.93
C TYR A 162 4.30 -2.33 49.14
N LEU A 163 4.42 -3.62 48.89
CA LEU A 163 4.33 -4.68 49.89
C LEU A 163 5.67 -5.41 50.05
N PRO A 164 6.00 -5.97 51.22
CA PRO A 164 7.17 -6.83 51.36
C PRO A 164 7.04 -8.08 50.47
N ARG A 165 8.11 -8.42 49.74
CA ARG A 165 8.14 -9.61 48.86
C ARG A 165 7.98 -10.94 49.60
N PRO A 166 8.61 -11.15 50.78
CA PRO A 166 8.46 -12.39 51.54
C PRO A 166 7.02 -12.69 51.96
N ASP A 167 6.22 -11.66 52.26
CA ASP A 167 4.81 -11.81 52.67
C ASP A 167 3.91 -12.40 51.56
N TRP A 168 4.41 -12.37 50.32
CA TRP A 168 3.80 -12.95 49.12
C TRP A 168 4.51 -14.22 48.65
N GLY A 169 5.39 -14.80 49.48
CA GLY A 169 6.16 -16.01 49.13
C GLY A 169 7.18 -15.79 48.02
N LEU A 170 7.62 -14.54 47.80
CA LEU A 170 8.61 -14.19 46.77
C LEU A 170 9.98 -13.94 47.40
N PRO A 171 11.09 -14.27 46.71
CA PRO A 171 12.43 -14.03 47.22
C PRO A 171 12.68 -12.52 47.42
N GLU A 172 13.45 -12.19 48.46
CA GLU A 172 13.98 -10.85 48.64
C GLU A 172 14.92 -10.49 47.49
N ILE A 173 14.80 -9.27 46.98
CA ILE A 173 15.68 -8.73 45.95
C ILE A 173 16.24 -7.42 46.49
N VAL A 174 17.56 -7.29 46.51
CA VAL A 174 18.25 -6.05 46.87
C VAL A 174 18.70 -5.37 45.59
N ASP A 175 18.46 -4.07 45.49
CA ASP A 175 18.91 -3.28 44.35
C ASP A 175 20.41 -3.02 44.43
N GLU A 176 21.18 -3.53 43.45
CA GLU A 176 22.65 -3.49 43.44
C GLU A 176 23.25 -2.07 43.44
N ASN A 177 22.50 -1.07 42.98
CA ASN A 177 22.96 0.32 42.90
C ASN A 177 22.62 1.13 44.16
N THR A 178 21.64 0.69 44.95
CA THR A 178 21.10 1.48 46.08
C THR A 178 21.09 0.73 47.42
N SER A 179 21.42 -0.56 47.43
CA SER A 179 21.39 -1.47 48.58
C SER A 179 20.04 -1.54 49.30
N LYS A 180 18.94 -1.08 48.66
CA LYS A 180 17.58 -1.12 49.22
C LYS A 180 16.85 -2.39 48.79
N LYS A 181 16.10 -2.98 49.72
CA LYS A 181 15.19 -4.10 49.43
C LYS A 181 14.06 -3.63 48.51
N LYS A 182 13.82 -4.34 47.41
CA LYS A 182 12.72 -4.05 46.48
C LYS A 182 11.40 -4.55 47.05
N SER A 183 10.40 -3.67 47.11
CA SER A 183 9.02 -4.04 47.43
C SER A 183 8.31 -4.70 46.24
N LEU A 184 7.34 -5.56 46.51
CA LEU A 184 6.33 -5.97 45.55
C LEU A 184 5.41 -4.78 45.28
N TRP A 185 5.42 -4.30 44.04
CA TRP A 185 4.57 -3.19 43.64
C TRP A 185 3.33 -3.69 42.89
N ILE A 186 2.16 -3.25 43.33
CA ILE A 186 0.87 -3.50 42.67
C ILE A 186 0.25 -2.12 42.37
N PRO A 187 0.14 -1.72 41.09
CA PRO A 187 -0.27 -0.37 40.77
C PRO A 187 -1.78 -0.14 40.96
N GLN A 188 -2.17 1.12 41.04
CA GLN A 188 -3.55 1.60 40.92
C GLN A 188 -4.10 1.27 39.53
N GLY A 189 -5.32 0.75 39.46
CA GLY A 189 -5.99 0.48 38.19
C GLY A 189 -6.97 -0.69 38.23
N LEU A 190 -7.39 -1.13 37.05
CA LEU A 190 -8.26 -2.28 36.87
C LEU A 190 -7.47 -3.57 37.10
N VAL A 191 -7.87 -4.38 38.07
CA VAL A 191 -7.30 -5.68 38.40
C VAL A 191 -8.02 -6.76 37.60
N ILE A 192 -7.25 -7.50 36.81
CA ILE A 192 -7.70 -8.61 35.96
C ILE A 192 -7.06 -9.90 36.48
N PRO A 193 -7.82 -10.73 37.21
CA PRO A 193 -7.34 -12.04 37.66
C PRO A 193 -7.48 -13.11 36.59
N TYR A 194 -6.65 -14.14 36.68
CA TYR A 194 -6.83 -15.41 35.98
C TYR A 194 -6.70 -16.56 36.95
N PHE A 195 -7.70 -17.45 36.91
CA PHE A 195 -7.85 -18.57 37.81
C PHE A 195 -7.55 -19.89 37.09
N ASN A 196 -6.99 -20.84 37.82
CA ASN A 196 -7.00 -22.25 37.44
C ASN A 196 -7.64 -23.02 38.61
N GLY A 197 -8.84 -23.54 38.39
CA GLY A 197 -9.70 -24.00 39.47
C GLY A 197 -10.12 -22.84 40.37
N ASP A 198 -9.94 -22.99 41.67
CA ASP A 198 -10.24 -22.00 42.72
C ASP A 198 -9.04 -21.10 43.08
N LYS A 199 -7.85 -21.37 42.53
CA LYS A 199 -6.61 -20.63 42.84
C LYS A 199 -6.29 -19.58 41.78
N VAL A 200 -5.91 -18.38 42.24
CA VAL A 200 -5.42 -17.30 41.36
C VAL A 200 -4.03 -17.66 40.86
N GLN A 201 -3.87 -17.78 39.54
CA GLN A 201 -2.59 -18.08 38.90
C GLN A 201 -1.88 -16.82 38.38
N ARG A 202 -2.63 -15.75 38.12
CA ARG A 202 -2.08 -14.53 37.55
C ARG A 202 -2.93 -13.33 37.93
N LEU A 203 -2.25 -12.22 38.24
CA LEU A 203 -2.83 -10.91 38.42
C LEU A 203 -2.18 -9.93 37.45
N ARG A 204 -3.00 -9.23 36.68
CA ARG A 204 -2.57 -8.15 35.81
C ARG A 204 -3.37 -6.91 36.12
N VAL A 205 -2.70 -5.77 36.15
CA VAL A 205 -3.34 -4.48 36.45
C VAL A 205 -3.22 -3.56 35.26
N ARG A 206 -4.36 -3.06 34.78
CA ARG A 206 -4.45 -2.07 33.71
C ARG A 206 -4.57 -0.67 34.29
N ARG A 207 -3.64 0.21 33.93
CA ARG A 207 -3.61 1.62 34.37
C ARG A 207 -4.20 2.56 33.32
N GLU A 208 -4.62 3.74 33.75
CA GLU A 208 -5.05 4.81 32.86
C GLU A 208 -3.85 5.49 32.14
N GLY A 209 -2.68 5.53 32.78
CA GLY A 209 -1.40 6.01 32.22
C GLY A 209 -0.43 4.90 31.81
N GLN A 210 0.64 5.25 31.08
CA GLN A 210 1.71 4.33 30.67
C GLN A 210 2.95 4.48 31.55
N ILE A 211 3.58 3.37 31.93
CA ILE A 211 4.91 3.34 32.55
C ILE A 211 5.81 2.51 31.64
N ASN A 212 6.93 3.08 31.20
CA ASN A 212 7.83 2.47 30.21
C ASN A 212 7.10 2.00 28.93
N GLY A 213 6.03 2.71 28.52
CA GLY A 213 5.23 2.38 27.34
C GLY A 213 4.15 1.28 27.54
N GLN A 214 4.09 0.63 28.70
CA GLN A 214 3.12 -0.45 28.97
C GLN A 214 1.92 0.03 29.79
N LYS A 215 0.70 -0.33 29.34
CA LYS A 215 -0.58 -0.03 30.02
C LYS A 215 -1.03 -1.14 30.97
N TYR A 216 -0.58 -2.37 30.74
CA TYR A 216 -0.90 -3.55 31.53
C TYR A 216 0.36 -4.01 32.27
N ILE A 217 0.29 -4.13 33.59
CA ILE A 217 1.39 -4.54 34.45
C ILE A 217 1.08 -5.93 35.00
N LEU A 218 1.93 -6.92 34.70
CA LEU A 218 1.87 -8.24 35.31
C LEU A 218 2.44 -8.16 36.73
N VAL A 219 1.64 -8.51 37.73
CA VAL A 219 2.09 -8.45 39.14
C VAL A 219 3.19 -9.48 39.35
N PRO A 220 4.36 -9.10 39.91
CA PRO A 220 5.46 -10.04 40.14
C PRO A 220 5.01 -11.28 40.93
N GLY A 221 5.43 -12.45 40.47
CA GLY A 221 4.98 -13.75 40.99
C GLY A 221 3.83 -14.39 40.20
N SER A 222 3.13 -13.64 39.35
CA SER A 222 2.09 -14.18 38.47
C SER A 222 2.65 -15.15 37.42
N SER A 223 1.86 -16.17 37.06
CA SER A 223 2.09 -16.97 35.86
C SER A 223 1.99 -16.10 34.59
N PRO A 224 2.83 -16.33 33.57
CA PRO A 224 2.73 -15.64 32.28
C PRO A 224 1.66 -16.25 31.36
N SER A 225 0.91 -17.27 31.79
CA SER A 225 -0.11 -17.91 30.95
C SER A 225 -1.15 -16.91 30.45
N PRO A 226 -1.58 -17.02 29.18
CA PRO A 226 -2.59 -16.12 28.62
C PRO A 226 -3.94 -16.33 29.31
N LEU A 227 -4.81 -15.32 29.20
CA LEU A 227 -6.21 -15.48 29.59
C LEU A 227 -6.88 -16.40 28.58
N ILE A 228 -7.53 -17.47 29.05
CA ILE A 228 -8.33 -18.37 28.21
C ILE A 228 -9.73 -18.46 28.83
N LEU A 229 -10.76 -18.19 28.02
CA LEU A 229 -12.16 -18.17 28.42
C LEU A 229 -13.01 -18.98 27.43
N GLY A 230 -14.26 -19.27 27.80
CA GLY A 230 -15.21 -19.94 26.90
C GLY A 230 -15.08 -21.45 26.84
N ARG A 231 -15.97 -22.06 26.07
CA ARG A 231 -16.01 -23.49 25.78
C ARG A 231 -16.40 -23.65 24.31
N GLY A 232 -15.76 -24.58 23.60
CA GLY A 232 -16.02 -24.76 22.17
C GLY A 232 -14.89 -25.49 21.46
N GLU A 233 -15.19 -26.01 20.28
CA GLU A 233 -14.21 -26.70 19.41
C GLU A 233 -13.39 -25.72 18.56
N ALA A 234 -13.84 -24.46 18.44
CA ALA A 234 -13.11 -23.38 17.80
C ALA A 234 -12.55 -22.38 18.82
N MET A 235 -11.48 -21.69 18.46
CA MET A 235 -10.80 -20.71 19.30
C MET A 235 -10.67 -19.35 18.61
N VAL A 236 -10.89 -18.26 19.33
CA VAL A 236 -10.61 -16.89 18.87
C VAL A 236 -9.40 -16.34 19.63
N ILE A 237 -8.41 -15.81 18.92
CA ILE A 237 -7.18 -15.24 19.48
C ILE A 237 -7.20 -13.72 19.32
N VAL A 238 -6.97 -13.01 20.42
CA VAL A 238 -6.94 -11.53 20.47
C VAL A 238 -5.74 -11.03 21.27
N GLU A 239 -5.42 -9.73 21.15
CA GLU A 239 -4.33 -9.12 21.91
C GLU A 239 -4.74 -8.73 23.33
N SER A 240 -5.86 -8.03 23.51
CA SER A 240 -6.29 -7.54 24.82
C SER A 240 -7.21 -8.51 25.55
N GLU A 241 -7.08 -8.54 26.87
CA GLU A 241 -7.98 -9.33 27.73
C GLU A 241 -9.41 -8.80 27.69
N LEU A 242 -9.59 -7.49 27.54
CA LEU A 242 -10.92 -6.88 27.48
C LEU A 242 -11.65 -7.27 26.19
N ASP A 243 -10.95 -7.34 25.07
CA ASP A 243 -11.50 -7.87 23.80
C ASP A 243 -11.88 -9.33 23.95
N GLY A 244 -11.02 -10.10 24.63
CA GLY A 244 -11.28 -11.52 24.89
C GLY A 244 -12.52 -11.73 25.76
N MET A 245 -12.71 -10.88 26.77
CA MET A 245 -13.89 -10.90 27.63
C MET A 245 -15.15 -10.50 26.89
N LEU A 246 -15.08 -9.52 25.99
CA LEU A 246 -16.21 -9.10 25.16
C LEU A 246 -16.65 -10.23 24.22
N ILE A 247 -15.70 -10.89 23.56
CA ILE A 247 -16.02 -12.05 22.71
C ILE A 247 -16.56 -13.21 23.54
N TYR A 248 -15.98 -13.48 24.71
CA TYR A 248 -16.49 -14.50 25.62
C TYR A 248 -17.92 -14.20 26.08
N GLN A 249 -18.23 -12.94 26.38
CA GLN A 249 -19.57 -12.52 26.76
C GLN A 249 -20.59 -12.76 25.64
N GLU A 250 -20.23 -12.44 24.40
CA GLU A 250 -21.18 -12.49 23.28
C GLU A 250 -21.22 -13.86 22.58
N ALA A 251 -20.15 -14.66 22.65
CA ALA A 251 -20.01 -15.92 21.92
C ALA A 251 -19.24 -17.02 22.65
N GLY A 252 -19.02 -16.92 23.97
CA GLY A 252 -18.25 -17.90 24.76
C GLY A 252 -18.88 -19.29 24.89
N ASP A 253 -20.15 -19.44 24.49
CA ASP A 253 -20.86 -20.70 24.31
C ASP A 253 -20.51 -21.41 22.99
N LEU A 254 -19.99 -20.66 22.00
CA LEU A 254 -19.64 -21.16 20.67
C LEU A 254 -18.13 -21.39 20.51
N VAL A 255 -17.32 -20.52 21.13
CA VAL A 255 -15.87 -20.51 20.97
C VAL A 255 -15.13 -20.39 22.31
N GLN A 256 -13.93 -20.95 22.34
CA GLN A 256 -12.93 -20.56 23.32
C GLN A 256 -12.27 -19.26 22.86
N VAL A 257 -11.82 -18.42 23.80
CA VAL A 257 -11.15 -17.17 23.49
C VAL A 257 -9.84 -17.11 24.25
N MET A 258 -8.75 -16.73 23.57
CA MET A 258 -7.43 -16.57 24.16
C MET A 258 -6.91 -15.15 23.96
N ALA A 259 -6.52 -14.47 25.04
CA ALA A 259 -5.88 -13.16 24.98
C ALA A 259 -4.36 -13.26 25.26
N LEU A 260 -3.55 -12.89 24.27
CA LEU A 260 -2.09 -13.03 24.30
C LEU A 260 -1.41 -11.95 25.17
N GLY A 261 -2.01 -10.76 25.27
CA GLY A 261 -1.42 -9.57 25.89
C GLY A 261 -0.47 -8.78 24.98
N SER A 262 -0.02 -9.36 23.86
CA SER A 262 0.76 -8.69 22.81
C SER A 262 0.79 -9.54 21.54
N ALA A 263 0.73 -8.90 20.37
CA ALA A 263 0.94 -9.55 19.05
C ALA A 263 2.25 -10.36 18.95
N GLN A 264 3.30 -9.97 19.69
CA GLN A 264 4.63 -10.60 19.60
C GLN A 264 4.80 -11.82 20.51
N LEU A 265 3.88 -12.05 21.46
CA LEU A 265 3.98 -13.17 22.39
C LEU A 265 3.66 -14.49 21.67
N ARG A 266 4.34 -15.58 22.04
CA ARG A 266 4.17 -16.91 21.47
C ARG A 266 3.69 -17.92 22.53
N PRO A 267 2.81 -18.87 22.17
CA PRO A 267 2.23 -19.82 23.13
C PRO A 267 3.27 -20.81 23.68
N ASN A 268 3.14 -21.18 24.95
CA ASN A 268 3.97 -22.22 25.57
C ASN A 268 3.49 -23.64 25.18
N ALA A 269 4.20 -24.68 25.61
CA ALA A 269 3.92 -26.06 25.17
C ALA A 269 2.51 -26.56 25.58
N GLU A 270 1.97 -26.06 26.69
CA GLU A 270 0.61 -26.39 27.15
C GLU A 270 -0.45 -25.75 26.25
N VAL A 271 -0.30 -24.46 25.97
CA VAL A 271 -1.21 -23.71 25.08
C VAL A 271 -1.13 -24.25 23.65
N VAL A 272 0.06 -24.63 23.16
CA VAL A 272 0.20 -25.28 21.84
C VAL A 272 -0.59 -26.59 21.77
N LYS A 273 -0.57 -27.41 22.84
CA LYS A 273 -1.38 -28.65 22.89
C LYS A 273 -2.87 -28.34 22.80
N MET A 274 -3.33 -27.25 23.43
CA MET A 274 -4.72 -26.81 23.35
C MET A 274 -5.08 -26.32 21.94
N LEU A 275 -4.25 -25.47 21.35
CA LEU A 275 -4.44 -24.93 19.99
C LEU A 275 -4.48 -26.04 18.94
N ARG A 276 -3.60 -27.05 19.04
CA ARG A 276 -3.60 -28.20 18.11
C ARG A 276 -4.89 -29.04 18.18
N LYS A 277 -5.61 -29.01 19.30
CA LYS A 277 -6.91 -29.69 19.46
C LYS A 277 -8.08 -28.85 18.96
N ALA A 278 -7.90 -27.54 18.81
CA ALA A 278 -8.94 -26.69 18.24
C ALA A 278 -9.15 -27.04 16.76
N ARG A 279 -10.42 -27.23 16.38
CA ARG A 279 -10.85 -27.54 15.01
C ARG A 279 -10.67 -26.35 14.08
N LEU A 280 -10.81 -25.14 14.60
CA LEU A 280 -10.56 -23.88 13.90
C LEU A 280 -10.00 -22.84 14.87
N ILE A 281 -9.05 -22.03 14.41
CA ILE A 281 -8.48 -20.92 15.17
C ILE A 281 -8.70 -19.63 14.38
N LEU A 282 -9.56 -18.73 14.87
CA LEU A 282 -9.74 -17.39 14.34
C LEU A 282 -8.75 -16.45 14.99
N VAL A 283 -7.85 -15.83 14.22
CA VAL A 283 -6.87 -14.88 14.76
C VAL A 283 -7.31 -13.46 14.44
N SER A 284 -7.65 -12.69 15.48
CA SER A 284 -8.16 -11.31 15.45
C SER A 284 -7.27 -10.40 16.31
N LEU A 285 -6.00 -10.24 15.93
CA LEU A 285 -5.10 -9.28 16.58
C LEU A 285 -5.44 -7.84 16.16
N ASP A 286 -4.83 -6.85 16.81
CA ASP A 286 -5.12 -5.45 16.52
C ASP A 286 -4.84 -5.13 15.05
N ASN A 287 -5.68 -4.32 14.42
CA ASN A 287 -5.54 -3.91 13.03
C ASN A 287 -4.46 -2.81 12.87
N ASP A 288 -3.24 -3.10 13.30
CA ASP A 288 -2.03 -2.29 13.12
C ASP A 288 -0.90 -3.13 12.51
N GLU A 289 0.24 -2.49 12.21
CA GLU A 289 1.38 -3.13 11.54
C GLU A 289 1.89 -4.36 12.32
N ALA A 290 1.93 -4.30 13.66
CA ALA A 290 2.40 -5.39 14.50
C ALA A 290 1.41 -6.56 14.56
N GLY A 291 0.11 -6.28 14.63
CA GLY A 291 -0.93 -7.31 14.56
C GLY A 291 -1.00 -7.97 13.19
N ALA A 292 -0.91 -7.21 12.10
CA ALA A 292 -0.89 -7.72 10.73
C ALA A 292 0.32 -8.63 10.45
N GLU A 293 1.52 -8.22 10.83
CA GLU A 293 2.73 -9.04 10.70
C GLU A 293 2.64 -10.36 11.47
N SER A 294 2.09 -10.32 12.69
CA SER A 294 1.95 -11.53 13.50
C SER A 294 0.88 -12.49 12.95
N MET A 295 -0.24 -11.95 12.45
CA MET A 295 -1.32 -12.70 11.81
C MET A 295 -0.84 -13.44 10.54
N TRP A 296 -0.22 -12.72 9.61
CA TRP A 296 0.22 -13.26 8.32
C TRP A 296 1.53 -14.04 8.38
N GLY A 297 2.39 -13.72 9.36
CA GLY A 297 3.69 -14.34 9.52
C GLY A 297 3.64 -15.64 10.31
N TRP A 298 3.43 -15.58 11.62
CA TRP A 298 3.74 -16.71 12.51
C TRP A 298 2.58 -17.70 12.68
N TRP A 299 1.35 -17.22 12.86
CA TRP A 299 0.20 -18.08 13.19
C TRP A 299 -0.19 -19.02 12.05
N LEU A 300 -0.26 -18.52 10.81
CA LEU A 300 -0.57 -19.34 9.62
C LEU A 300 0.50 -20.41 9.35
N GLN A 301 1.79 -20.12 9.64
CA GLN A 301 2.89 -21.05 9.43
C GLN A 301 2.90 -22.23 10.42
N HIS A 302 2.39 -22.03 11.65
CA HIS A 302 2.53 -23.01 12.73
C HIS A 302 1.26 -23.81 13.04
N PHE A 303 0.09 -23.33 12.58
CA PHE A 303 -1.20 -23.99 12.81
C PHE A 303 -2.04 -23.95 11.53
N PRO A 304 -2.17 -25.08 10.79
CA PRO A 304 -2.90 -25.12 9.53
C PRO A 304 -4.41 -24.82 9.67
N GLN A 305 -4.98 -24.97 10.86
CA GLN A 305 -6.36 -24.62 11.18
C GLN A 305 -6.58 -23.14 11.50
N VAL A 306 -5.58 -22.27 11.33
CA VAL A 306 -5.71 -20.82 11.55
C VAL A 306 -6.40 -20.16 10.35
N LYS A 307 -7.33 -19.26 10.66
CA LYS A 307 -7.92 -18.31 9.72
C LYS A 307 -7.70 -16.90 10.25
N CYS A 308 -7.10 -16.03 9.43
CA CYS A 308 -7.05 -14.60 9.73
C CYS A 308 -8.48 -14.06 9.77
N TRP A 309 -8.85 -13.45 10.89
CA TRP A 309 -10.22 -13.04 11.17
C TRP A 309 -10.26 -11.67 11.84
N PRO A 310 -9.86 -10.59 11.12
CA PRO A 310 -9.88 -9.25 11.68
C PRO A 310 -11.31 -8.75 11.91
N VAL A 311 -11.45 -7.73 12.76
CA VAL A 311 -12.71 -6.98 12.91
C VAL A 311 -13.00 -6.16 11.66
N LEU A 312 -14.28 -5.97 11.34
CA LEU A 312 -14.72 -5.30 10.09
C LEU A 312 -14.59 -3.78 10.14
N VAL A 313 -14.66 -3.21 11.34
CA VAL A 313 -14.54 -1.77 11.64
C VAL A 313 -13.78 -1.60 12.95
N GLY A 314 -13.07 -0.48 13.12
CA GLY A 314 -12.23 -0.24 14.29
C GLY A 314 -10.91 -1.02 14.27
N LYS A 315 -10.09 -0.81 15.31
CA LYS A 315 -8.79 -1.47 15.47
C LYS A 315 -8.90 -2.85 16.10
N ASP A 316 -9.79 -3.01 17.07
CA ASP A 316 -9.94 -4.20 17.91
C ASP A 316 -11.44 -4.51 18.17
N PRO A 317 -11.80 -5.69 18.71
CA PRO A 317 -13.20 -6.04 19.00
C PRO A 317 -13.94 -5.04 19.88
N SER A 318 -13.28 -4.42 20.88
CA SER A 318 -13.90 -3.38 21.70
C SER A 318 -14.26 -2.14 20.87
N GLU A 319 -13.37 -1.67 20.02
CA GLU A 319 -13.61 -0.50 19.15
C GLU A 319 -14.65 -0.82 18.07
N ALA A 320 -14.62 -2.04 17.53
CA ALA A 320 -15.60 -2.52 16.57
C ALA A 320 -17.01 -2.50 17.16
N TYR A 321 -17.17 -3.00 18.40
CA TYR A 321 -18.42 -2.91 19.14
C TYR A 321 -18.87 -1.46 19.37
N GLN A 322 -17.94 -0.57 19.74
CA GLN A 322 -18.24 0.86 19.91
C GLN A 322 -18.70 1.53 18.61
N MET A 323 -18.27 1.01 17.46
CA MET A 323 -18.69 1.44 16.13
C MET A 323 -19.98 0.75 15.65
N GLY A 324 -20.64 -0.04 16.49
CA GLY A 324 -21.93 -0.68 16.21
C GLY A 324 -21.83 -2.08 15.60
N MET A 325 -20.67 -2.71 15.57
CA MET A 325 -20.52 -4.10 15.12
C MET A 325 -21.06 -5.07 16.18
N ASP A 326 -21.92 -6.00 15.77
CA ASP A 326 -22.34 -7.10 16.63
C ASP A 326 -21.27 -8.22 16.64
N ILE A 327 -20.73 -8.50 17.82
CA ILE A 327 -19.62 -9.44 18.02
C ILE A 327 -20.08 -10.89 17.79
N ARG A 328 -21.31 -11.25 18.17
CA ARG A 328 -21.75 -12.65 18.07
C ARG A 328 -21.92 -13.11 16.61
N PRO A 329 -22.63 -12.38 15.73
CA PRO A 329 -22.67 -12.68 14.30
C PRO A 329 -21.29 -12.68 13.64
N TRP A 330 -20.38 -11.79 14.04
CA TRP A 330 -19.01 -11.77 13.55
C TRP A 330 -18.23 -13.05 13.91
N VAL A 331 -18.39 -13.58 15.13
CA VAL A 331 -17.83 -14.89 15.49
C VAL A 331 -18.49 -16.00 14.68
N ILE A 332 -19.83 -16.03 14.59
CA ILE A 332 -20.60 -17.04 13.85
C ILE A 332 -20.15 -17.13 12.39
N ALA A 333 -19.96 -15.99 11.72
CA ALA A 333 -19.46 -15.91 10.35
C ALA A 333 -18.05 -16.50 10.19
N GLY A 334 -17.27 -16.53 11.27
CA GLY A 334 -15.94 -17.14 11.31
C GLY A 334 -15.97 -18.65 11.47
N ILE A 335 -17.04 -19.22 12.05
CA ILE A 335 -17.19 -20.66 12.34
C ILE A 335 -18.44 -21.30 11.69
N PRO A 336 -18.75 -21.06 10.40
CA PRO A 336 -20.07 -21.39 9.83
C PRO A 336 -20.41 -22.90 9.92
N PHE A 337 -19.42 -23.78 9.74
CA PHE A 337 -19.57 -25.24 9.79
C PHE A 337 -19.74 -25.84 11.20
N LEU A 338 -19.52 -25.07 12.27
CA LEU A 338 -19.76 -25.50 13.65
C LEU A 338 -21.16 -25.12 14.15
N VAL A 339 -21.78 -24.11 13.53
CA VAL A 339 -23.07 -23.55 13.96
C VAL A 339 -24.25 -24.41 13.49
N GLU A 340 -24.10 -25.23 12.45
CA GLU A 340 -25.14 -26.19 11.99
C GLU A 340 -25.50 -27.25 13.05
N ARG A 341 -24.59 -27.56 13.99
CA ARG A 341 -24.85 -28.51 15.09
C ARG A 341 -25.58 -27.90 16.29
N PHE A 342 -25.71 -26.57 16.36
CA PHE A 342 -26.29 -25.86 17.51
C PHE A 342 -27.62 -25.14 17.20
N ARG A 343 -28.27 -25.44 16.07
CA ARG A 343 -29.68 -25.06 15.91
C ARG A 343 -30.50 -25.69 17.04
N PRO A 344 -31.26 -24.93 17.83
CA PRO A 344 -32.30 -25.52 18.65
C PRO A 344 -33.21 -26.31 17.71
N LYS A 345 -33.50 -27.58 18.02
CA LYS A 345 -34.55 -28.31 17.31
C LYS A 345 -35.81 -27.46 17.41
N ALA A 346 -36.40 -27.13 16.27
CA ALA A 346 -37.68 -26.43 16.21
C ALA A 346 -38.71 -27.20 17.06
N PRO A 347 -39.59 -26.50 17.80
CA PRO A 347 -40.66 -27.17 18.52
C PRO A 347 -41.54 -27.91 17.50
N HIS A 348 -41.86 -29.17 17.81
CA HIS A 348 -42.84 -29.94 17.08
C HIS A 348 -44.12 -29.12 16.88
N GLN A 349 -44.44 -28.78 15.64
CA GLN A 349 -45.78 -28.39 15.25
C GLN A 349 -46.38 -29.49 14.40
N ASN A 350 -47.35 -30.15 15.03
CA ASN A 350 -48.27 -31.09 14.41
C ASN A 350 -48.97 -30.46 13.21
N SER A 351 -49.07 -31.27 12.16
CA SER A 351 -50.17 -31.40 11.21
C SER A 351 -51.14 -30.23 11.07
N LEU A 352 -51.21 -29.66 9.87
CA LEU A 352 -52.49 -29.39 9.20
C LEU A 352 -52.29 -29.52 7.68
N GLN A 353 -53.04 -30.45 7.10
CA GLN A 353 -53.21 -30.69 5.67
C GLN A 353 -54.03 -29.55 5.03
N GLY A 354 -53.83 -29.27 3.74
CA GLY A 354 -54.88 -28.59 2.96
C GLY A 354 -54.49 -27.86 1.65
N VAL A 355 -54.44 -28.60 0.54
CA VAL A 355 -55.07 -28.32 -0.79
C VAL A 355 -54.67 -27.07 -1.66
N ALA A 356 -54.20 -27.42 -2.87
CA ALA A 356 -54.41 -26.86 -4.24
C ALA A 356 -53.64 -25.66 -4.85
N LYS A 357 -53.01 -26.02 -5.98
CA LYS A 357 -52.71 -25.35 -7.27
C LYS A 357 -53.18 -23.90 -7.51
N ASP A 358 -52.25 -23.06 -7.99
CA ASP A 358 -52.24 -22.47 -9.36
C ASP A 358 -51.01 -21.56 -9.60
N SER A 359 -50.49 -21.56 -10.84
CA SER A 359 -49.64 -20.53 -11.46
C SER A 359 -50.49 -19.83 -12.54
N PRO A 360 -50.22 -18.59 -13.06
CA PRO A 360 -48.92 -17.89 -13.14
C PRO A 360 -48.94 -16.34 -12.95
N THR A 361 -47.75 -15.73 -12.79
CA THR A 361 -47.27 -14.37 -13.21
C THR A 361 -46.14 -13.86 -12.29
N PRO A 362 -45.09 -13.18 -12.80
CA PRO A 362 -43.98 -12.71 -11.98
C PRO A 362 -44.38 -11.44 -11.19
N LYS A 363 -44.33 -11.53 -9.85
CA LYS A 363 -44.69 -10.43 -8.95
C LYS A 363 -43.56 -9.40 -8.84
N ILE A 364 -43.88 -8.15 -9.13
CA ILE A 364 -43.08 -6.97 -8.77
C ILE A 364 -43.21 -6.77 -7.25
N HIS A 365 -42.10 -6.77 -6.51
CA HIS A 365 -42.10 -6.55 -5.06
C HIS A 365 -41.56 -5.17 -4.70
N HIS A 366 -42.31 -4.41 -3.89
CA HIS A 366 -41.92 -3.14 -3.27
C HIS A 366 -42.12 -3.23 -1.76
N PHE A 367 -41.10 -2.97 -0.95
CA PHE A 367 -41.26 -2.68 0.49
C PHE A 367 -40.18 -1.72 1.02
N PRO A 368 -40.53 -0.82 1.96
CA PRO A 368 -39.61 0.16 2.54
C PRO A 368 -38.83 -0.42 3.73
N VAL A 369 -37.58 0.02 3.90
CA VAL A 369 -36.71 -0.29 5.04
C VAL A 369 -36.61 0.95 5.94
N PRO A 370 -36.58 0.85 7.29
CA PRO A 370 -36.50 2.00 8.18
C PRO A 370 -35.16 2.75 8.05
N VAL A 371 -35.20 4.07 8.11
CA VAL A 371 -34.13 4.98 7.67
C VAL A 371 -33.41 5.65 8.85
N THR A 372 -32.08 5.65 8.84
CA THR A 372 -31.19 6.60 9.52
C THR A 372 -30.69 7.64 8.49
N PRO A 373 -30.41 8.91 8.85
CA PRO A 373 -30.34 9.99 7.88
C PRO A 373 -29.05 10.01 7.04
N GLY A 374 -29.21 9.59 5.79
CA GLY A 374 -28.36 9.83 4.62
C GLY A 374 -29.21 9.50 3.37
N LEU A 375 -29.01 10.19 2.24
CA LEU A 375 -29.74 9.84 1.00
C LEU A 375 -29.21 8.50 0.45
N VAL A 376 -29.87 7.40 0.81
CA VAL A 376 -29.63 6.07 0.24
C VAL A 376 -30.19 6.03 -1.18
N MET A 377 -29.49 5.38 -2.12
CA MET A 377 -30.02 5.18 -3.49
C MET A 377 -31.42 4.54 -3.43
N PRO A 378 -32.39 5.02 -4.24
CA PRO A 378 -33.71 4.39 -4.34
C PRO A 378 -33.59 2.93 -4.85
N SER A 379 -34.62 2.12 -4.56
CA SER A 379 -34.66 0.72 -4.98
C SER A 379 -34.49 0.58 -6.48
N VAL A 380 -33.46 -0.16 -6.93
CA VAL A 380 -33.19 -0.41 -8.35
C VAL A 380 -34.00 -1.60 -8.83
N LYS A 381 -34.76 -1.43 -9.91
CA LYS A 381 -35.47 -2.53 -10.57
C LYS A 381 -34.46 -3.38 -11.33
N PHE A 382 -34.55 -4.71 -11.19
CA PHE A 382 -33.72 -5.64 -11.93
C PHE A 382 -34.52 -6.84 -12.44
N ARG A 383 -34.01 -7.47 -13.50
CA ARG A 383 -34.49 -8.73 -14.08
C ARG A 383 -33.39 -9.77 -13.92
N LEU A 384 -33.68 -10.85 -13.19
CA LEU A 384 -32.77 -11.99 -13.07
C LEU A 384 -32.98 -12.94 -14.27
N VAL A 385 -31.87 -13.30 -14.93
CA VAL A 385 -31.82 -14.21 -16.07
C VAL A 385 -31.10 -15.49 -15.65
N GLN A 386 -31.75 -16.63 -15.86
CA GLN A 386 -31.24 -17.93 -15.41
C GLN A 386 -31.33 -19.03 -16.48
N ASP A 387 -31.75 -18.69 -17.70
CA ASP A 387 -31.87 -19.60 -18.83
C ASP A 387 -31.67 -18.84 -20.16
N ALA A 388 -31.50 -19.58 -21.25
CA ALA A 388 -31.18 -19.05 -22.57
C ALA A 388 -32.28 -18.18 -23.19
N GLU A 389 -33.55 -18.55 -22.99
CA GLU A 389 -34.71 -17.82 -23.54
C GLU A 389 -34.84 -16.46 -22.86
N ALA A 390 -34.77 -16.44 -21.51
CA ALA A 390 -34.76 -15.21 -20.73
C ALA A 390 -33.56 -14.32 -21.06
N LEU A 391 -32.40 -14.92 -21.38
CA LEU A 391 -31.21 -14.16 -21.79
C LEU A 391 -31.44 -13.44 -23.11
N LYS A 392 -31.96 -14.16 -24.12
CA LYS A 392 -32.25 -13.59 -25.42
C LYS A 392 -33.21 -12.40 -25.32
N GLU A 393 -34.33 -12.57 -24.61
CA GLU A 393 -35.32 -11.51 -24.41
C GLU A 393 -34.75 -10.29 -23.65
N ALA A 394 -33.97 -10.55 -22.59
CA ALA A 394 -33.36 -9.48 -21.80
C ALA A 394 -32.33 -8.68 -22.61
N VAL A 395 -31.49 -9.36 -23.41
CA VAL A 395 -30.49 -8.70 -24.25
C VAL A 395 -31.14 -7.88 -25.37
N GLU A 396 -32.21 -8.38 -26.00
CA GLU A 396 -32.93 -7.65 -27.06
C GLU A 396 -33.37 -6.25 -26.61
N SER A 397 -33.76 -6.10 -25.33
CA SER A 397 -34.13 -4.79 -24.76
C SER A 397 -32.95 -3.80 -24.65
N LEU A 398 -31.71 -4.31 -24.63
CA LEU A 398 -30.48 -3.53 -24.44
C LEU A 398 -29.75 -3.22 -25.77
N VAL A 399 -30.05 -3.92 -26.85
CA VAL A 399 -29.33 -3.79 -28.15
C VAL A 399 -29.31 -2.36 -28.67
N ASN A 400 -30.38 -1.60 -28.46
CA ASN A 400 -30.51 -0.23 -28.94
C ASN A 400 -30.03 0.83 -27.93
N CYS A 401 -29.53 0.42 -26.76
CA CYS A 401 -28.99 1.37 -25.79
C CYS A 401 -27.66 1.95 -26.28
N PRO A 402 -27.51 3.29 -26.39
CA PRO A 402 -26.25 3.89 -26.81
C PRO A 402 -25.14 3.78 -25.74
N VAL A 403 -25.53 3.52 -24.50
CA VAL A 403 -24.65 3.41 -23.33
C VAL A 403 -25.15 2.26 -22.47
N LEU A 404 -24.22 1.41 -22.04
CA LEU A 404 -24.47 0.28 -21.15
C LEU A 404 -23.56 0.41 -19.94
N GLY A 405 -24.09 0.26 -18.73
CA GLY A 405 -23.32 0.03 -17.51
C GLY A 405 -23.08 -1.46 -17.35
N LEU A 406 -21.84 -1.86 -17.09
CA LEU A 406 -21.44 -3.25 -16.94
C LEU A 406 -20.63 -3.42 -15.67
N ASP A 407 -20.92 -4.51 -14.98
CA ASP A 407 -20.23 -4.94 -13.78
C ASP A 407 -20.20 -6.48 -13.76
N THR A 408 -19.31 -7.05 -12.95
CA THR A 408 -19.25 -8.49 -12.71
C THR A 408 -19.08 -8.82 -11.25
N GLU A 409 -19.78 -9.86 -10.78
CA GLU A 409 -19.47 -10.49 -9.50
C GLU A 409 -18.81 -11.84 -9.76
N THR A 410 -17.77 -12.13 -9.01
CA THR A 410 -16.86 -13.26 -9.26
C THR A 410 -16.74 -14.13 -8.03
N THR A 411 -16.41 -15.42 -8.22
CA THR A 411 -16.20 -16.35 -7.10
C THR A 411 -14.89 -16.11 -6.35
N GLY A 412 -14.06 -15.18 -6.81
CA GLY A 412 -12.74 -14.84 -6.27
C GLY A 412 -12.05 -13.81 -7.15
N LEU A 413 -10.91 -13.28 -6.72
CA LEU A 413 -10.25 -12.13 -7.37
C LEU A 413 -9.33 -12.49 -8.54
N ASP A 414 -9.02 -13.77 -8.71
CA ASP A 414 -8.09 -14.24 -9.74
C ASP A 414 -8.83 -14.82 -10.96
N PRO A 415 -8.70 -14.23 -12.16
CA PRO A 415 -9.39 -14.67 -13.37
C PRO A 415 -8.90 -16.02 -13.92
N PHE A 416 -7.79 -16.59 -13.41
CA PHE A 416 -7.33 -17.92 -13.83
C PHE A 416 -7.94 -19.06 -13.01
N THR A 417 -8.22 -18.83 -11.72
CA THR A 417 -8.75 -19.84 -10.80
C THR A 417 -10.21 -19.61 -10.40
N SER A 418 -10.73 -18.40 -10.63
CA SER A 418 -12.11 -18.01 -10.30
C SER A 418 -12.96 -17.83 -11.55
N ARG A 419 -14.28 -17.76 -11.38
CA ARG A 419 -15.24 -17.60 -12.48
C ARG A 419 -16.17 -16.43 -12.23
N ILE A 420 -16.76 -15.91 -13.30
CA ILE A 420 -17.88 -14.98 -13.21
C ILE A 420 -19.08 -15.72 -12.62
N ARG A 421 -19.69 -15.14 -11.60
CA ARG A 421 -20.94 -15.62 -10.97
C ARG A 421 -22.15 -14.87 -11.51
N LEU A 422 -22.04 -13.55 -11.63
CA LEU A 422 -23.08 -12.68 -12.16
C LEU A 422 -22.47 -11.70 -13.17
N MET A 423 -23.24 -11.41 -14.22
CA MET A 423 -23.00 -10.26 -15.08
C MET A 423 -24.18 -9.29 -14.99
N GLN A 424 -23.90 -8.02 -14.73
CA GLN A 424 -24.92 -6.99 -14.61
C GLN A 424 -24.84 -6.05 -15.81
N LEU A 425 -25.99 -5.78 -16.42
CA LEU A 425 -26.11 -4.90 -17.60
C LEU A 425 -27.20 -3.86 -17.33
N ALA A 426 -26.80 -2.59 -17.29
CA ALA A 426 -27.70 -1.46 -17.07
C ALA A 426 -27.86 -0.66 -18.37
N GLY A 427 -29.09 -0.56 -18.88
CA GLY A 427 -29.50 0.42 -19.89
C GLY A 427 -30.16 1.63 -19.24
N ASP A 428 -30.16 2.78 -19.92
CA ASP A 428 -30.84 3.95 -19.37
C ASP A 428 -32.37 3.80 -19.42
N GLY A 429 -33.06 4.12 -18.32
CA GLY A 429 -34.51 3.95 -18.18
C GLY A 429 -35.00 2.50 -18.12
N LEU A 430 -34.11 1.51 -18.19
CA LEU A 430 -34.46 0.08 -18.19
C LEU A 430 -34.14 -0.59 -16.85
N PRO A 431 -34.84 -1.68 -16.47
CA PRO A 431 -34.41 -2.53 -15.37
C PRO A 431 -33.01 -3.10 -15.63
N VAL A 432 -32.20 -3.24 -14.59
CA VAL A 432 -30.88 -3.86 -14.70
C VAL A 432 -31.04 -5.35 -14.99
N VAL A 433 -30.39 -5.85 -16.03
CA VAL A 433 -30.36 -7.28 -16.33
C VAL A 433 -29.23 -7.91 -15.52
N ILE A 434 -29.55 -8.93 -14.73
CA ILE A 434 -28.57 -9.72 -13.97
C ILE A 434 -28.56 -11.13 -14.54
N VAL A 435 -27.46 -11.52 -15.16
CA VAL A 435 -27.27 -12.86 -15.72
C VAL A 435 -26.58 -13.75 -14.70
N ASP A 436 -27.27 -14.82 -14.29
CA ASP A 436 -26.70 -15.90 -13.49
C ASP A 436 -25.93 -16.85 -14.42
N THR A 437 -24.62 -16.62 -14.55
CA THR A 437 -23.73 -17.40 -15.44
C THR A 437 -23.52 -18.85 -14.97
N LYS A 438 -23.91 -19.18 -13.74
CA LYS A 438 -23.89 -20.58 -13.25
C LYS A 438 -25.06 -21.38 -13.82
N ARG A 439 -26.17 -20.71 -14.17
CA ARG A 439 -27.39 -21.35 -14.68
C ARG A 439 -27.54 -21.25 -16.20
N VAL A 440 -27.02 -20.18 -16.81
CA VAL A 440 -26.99 -20.06 -18.27
C VAL A 440 -25.77 -20.81 -18.82
N PRO A 441 -25.94 -21.82 -19.69
CA PRO A 441 -24.83 -22.52 -20.32
C PRO A 441 -23.94 -21.60 -21.16
N GLU A 442 -22.65 -21.91 -21.24
CA GLU A 442 -21.67 -21.09 -21.97
C GLU A 442 -21.96 -21.00 -23.47
N ASP A 443 -22.51 -22.07 -24.06
CA ASP A 443 -22.94 -22.13 -25.46
C ASP A 443 -24.09 -21.16 -25.77
N ASP A 444 -24.91 -20.84 -24.75
CA ASP A 444 -26.09 -19.97 -24.88
C ASP A 444 -25.77 -18.48 -24.68
N LEU A 445 -24.49 -18.11 -24.43
CA LEU A 445 -24.09 -16.72 -24.20
C LEU A 445 -23.96 -15.88 -25.48
N GLU A 446 -24.35 -16.40 -26.64
CA GLU A 446 -24.25 -15.69 -27.93
C GLU A 446 -24.94 -14.31 -27.95
N PRO A 447 -26.14 -14.12 -27.35
CA PRO A 447 -26.73 -12.80 -27.23
C PRO A 447 -25.81 -11.79 -26.51
N LEU A 448 -25.11 -12.23 -25.46
CA LEU A 448 -24.14 -11.39 -24.75
C LEU A 448 -22.93 -11.07 -25.61
N ARG A 449 -22.38 -12.05 -26.35
CA ARG A 449 -21.25 -11.80 -27.26
C ARG A 449 -21.60 -10.71 -28.26
N ARG A 450 -22.80 -10.76 -28.86
CA ARG A 450 -23.28 -9.71 -29.77
C ARG A 450 -23.46 -8.35 -29.10
N LEU A 451 -23.98 -8.31 -27.88
CA LEU A 451 -24.17 -7.05 -27.14
C LEU A 451 -22.82 -6.41 -26.77
N LEU A 452 -21.88 -7.20 -26.27
CA LEU A 452 -20.55 -6.77 -25.81
C LEU A 452 -19.64 -6.31 -26.96
N THR A 453 -19.85 -6.85 -28.16
CA THR A 453 -19.13 -6.44 -29.38
C THR A 453 -19.84 -5.33 -30.17
N GLY A 454 -21.06 -4.95 -29.78
CA GLY A 454 -21.85 -3.90 -30.44
C GLY A 454 -21.27 -2.49 -30.27
N ASN A 455 -21.94 -1.46 -30.82
CA ASN A 455 -21.42 -0.08 -30.85
C ASN A 455 -21.69 0.75 -29.58
N ALA A 456 -22.44 0.20 -28.61
CA ALA A 456 -22.75 0.91 -27.37
C ALA A 456 -21.48 1.26 -26.59
N ILE A 457 -21.49 2.39 -25.89
CA ILE A 457 -20.43 2.74 -24.94
C ILE A 457 -20.56 1.85 -23.70
N LYS A 458 -19.52 1.09 -23.38
CA LYS A 458 -19.47 0.24 -22.18
C LYS A 458 -18.87 1.01 -21.02
N VAL A 459 -19.66 1.21 -19.98
CA VAL A 459 -19.31 1.95 -18.78
C VAL A 459 -18.99 0.96 -17.67
N PHE A 460 -17.82 1.12 -17.07
CA PHE A 460 -17.32 0.27 -15.99
C PHE A 460 -16.77 1.15 -14.86
N HIS A 461 -16.48 0.51 -13.72
CA HIS A 461 -15.61 1.06 -12.70
C HIS A 461 -14.45 0.11 -12.48
N ASN A 462 -13.21 0.54 -12.78
CA ASN A 462 -12.06 -0.37 -12.78
C ASN A 462 -12.24 -1.54 -13.77
N ALA A 463 -12.58 -1.19 -15.01
CA ALA A 463 -12.88 -2.08 -16.12
C ALA A 463 -11.83 -3.17 -16.35
N LYS A 464 -10.57 -2.89 -16.03
CA LYS A 464 -9.47 -3.86 -16.10
C LYS A 464 -9.82 -5.17 -15.37
N PHE A 465 -10.50 -5.08 -14.22
CA PHE A 465 -10.90 -6.27 -13.46
C PHE A 465 -11.92 -7.10 -14.25
N ASP A 466 -13.03 -6.48 -14.65
CA ASP A 466 -14.13 -7.14 -15.35
C ASP A 466 -13.69 -7.72 -16.70
N LEU A 467 -12.94 -6.92 -17.48
CA LEU A 467 -12.48 -7.33 -18.80
C LEU A 467 -11.58 -8.57 -18.75
N LYS A 468 -10.75 -8.72 -17.71
CA LYS A 468 -9.94 -9.94 -17.53
C LYS A 468 -10.81 -11.18 -17.35
N PHE A 469 -11.85 -11.07 -16.52
CA PHE A 469 -12.78 -12.18 -16.30
C PHE A 469 -13.60 -12.49 -17.55
N LEU A 470 -14.09 -11.45 -18.25
CA LEU A 470 -14.89 -11.59 -19.46
C LEU A 470 -14.07 -12.25 -20.58
N GLU A 471 -12.83 -11.85 -20.79
CA GLU A 471 -11.95 -12.46 -21.77
C GLU A 471 -11.66 -13.94 -21.45
N ARG A 472 -11.41 -14.27 -20.18
CA ARG A 472 -11.23 -15.66 -19.71
C ARG A 472 -12.50 -16.51 -19.86
N ALA A 473 -13.67 -15.90 -19.87
CA ALA A 473 -14.95 -16.54 -20.13
C ALA A 473 -15.32 -16.58 -21.63
N GLY A 474 -14.40 -16.20 -22.54
CA GLY A 474 -14.68 -16.19 -23.98
C GLY A 474 -15.66 -15.09 -24.42
N LEU A 475 -15.87 -14.07 -23.59
CA LEU A 475 -16.75 -12.94 -23.84
C LEU A 475 -15.93 -11.69 -24.17
N GLN A 476 -15.56 -11.56 -25.44
CA GLN A 476 -14.83 -10.38 -25.91
C GLN A 476 -15.68 -9.13 -25.80
N VAL A 477 -15.15 -8.08 -25.17
CA VAL A 477 -15.77 -6.76 -25.12
C VAL A 477 -15.01 -5.81 -26.03
N VAL A 478 -15.72 -5.20 -26.97
CA VAL A 478 -15.13 -4.22 -27.90
C VAL A 478 -15.57 -2.83 -27.47
N GLY A 479 -14.66 -1.86 -27.55
CA GLY A 479 -14.96 -0.45 -27.24
C GLY A 479 -16.06 0.13 -28.15
N PRO A 480 -16.53 1.35 -27.87
CA PRO A 480 -15.92 2.34 -26.98
C PRO A 480 -16.16 2.08 -25.49
N PHE A 481 -15.14 2.37 -24.67
CA PHE A 481 -15.20 2.22 -23.20
C PHE A 481 -15.34 3.57 -22.49
N PHE A 482 -15.88 3.55 -21.28
CA PHE A 482 -15.81 4.63 -20.30
C PHE A 482 -15.55 4.02 -18.91
N ASP A 483 -14.33 4.17 -18.40
CA ASP A 483 -14.01 3.74 -17.04
C ASP A 483 -14.13 4.94 -16.08
N THR A 484 -15.06 4.86 -15.13
CA THR A 484 -15.32 5.93 -14.15
C THR A 484 -14.13 6.18 -13.22
N MET A 485 -13.36 5.14 -12.87
CA MET A 485 -12.15 5.26 -12.05
C MET A 485 -11.06 6.03 -12.81
N LEU A 486 -10.80 5.66 -14.07
CA LEU A 486 -9.81 6.35 -14.90
C LEU A 486 -10.24 7.79 -15.20
N ALA A 487 -11.52 8.02 -15.49
CA ALA A 487 -12.08 9.36 -15.69
C ALA A 487 -11.81 10.27 -14.47
N GLU A 488 -12.05 9.77 -13.27
CA GLU A 488 -11.78 10.50 -12.03
C GLU A 488 -10.28 10.75 -11.83
N GLN A 489 -9.42 9.75 -12.07
CA GLN A 489 -7.97 9.92 -11.96
C GLN A 489 -7.43 11.00 -12.90
N ILE A 490 -7.95 11.09 -14.12
CA ILE A 490 -7.62 12.12 -15.10
C ILE A 490 -8.07 13.51 -14.60
N LEU A 491 -9.29 13.63 -14.08
CA LEU A 491 -9.82 14.88 -13.52
C LEU A 491 -9.03 15.35 -12.28
N MET A 492 -8.57 14.41 -11.46
CA MET A 492 -7.77 14.71 -10.27
C MET A 492 -6.35 15.15 -10.58
N ALA A 493 -5.89 14.97 -11.82
CA ALA A 493 -4.67 15.56 -12.38
C ALA A 493 -3.46 15.41 -11.44
N GLY A 494 -3.26 14.20 -10.89
CA GLY A 494 -2.09 13.87 -10.05
C GLY A 494 -2.09 14.43 -8.62
N ARG A 495 -3.21 14.96 -8.12
CA ARG A 495 -3.39 15.28 -6.70
C ARG A 495 -3.34 14.03 -5.82
N THR A 496 -2.81 14.16 -4.61
CA THR A 496 -2.60 13.05 -3.65
C THR A 496 -3.69 13.00 -2.58
N GLY A 497 -3.82 11.85 -1.90
CA GLY A 497 -4.70 11.71 -0.73
C GLY A 497 -6.17 11.46 -1.06
N MET A 498 -6.46 11.02 -2.29
CA MET A 498 -7.82 10.70 -2.74
C MET A 498 -7.96 9.23 -3.06
N GLU A 499 -9.11 8.68 -2.68
CA GLU A 499 -9.53 7.33 -3.03
C GLU A 499 -10.41 7.35 -4.28
N PHE A 500 -10.25 6.32 -5.11
CA PHE A 500 -10.91 6.18 -6.41
C PHE A 500 -11.84 4.96 -6.49
N LYS A 501 -12.34 4.45 -5.35
CA LYS A 501 -13.27 3.31 -5.33
C LYS A 501 -14.69 3.78 -5.70
N LEU A 502 -15.54 2.89 -6.18
CA LEU A 502 -16.89 3.22 -6.66
C LEU A 502 -17.71 4.00 -5.64
N LYS A 503 -17.71 3.55 -4.38
CA LYS A 503 -18.36 4.24 -3.25
C LYS A 503 -17.89 5.68 -3.06
N ASP A 504 -16.60 5.96 -3.30
CA ASP A 504 -15.99 7.26 -3.03
C ASP A 504 -16.40 8.25 -4.12
N LEU A 505 -16.42 7.79 -5.38
CA LEU A 505 -16.94 8.56 -6.52
C LEU A 505 -18.45 8.80 -6.37
N THR A 506 -19.20 7.77 -5.98
CA THR A 506 -20.66 7.85 -5.78
C THR A 506 -21.00 8.88 -4.70
N LYS A 507 -20.31 8.84 -3.56
CA LYS A 507 -20.48 9.84 -2.50
C LYS A 507 -20.09 11.25 -2.96
N ARG A 508 -18.96 11.39 -3.66
CA ARG A 508 -18.41 12.69 -4.09
C ARG A 508 -19.25 13.36 -5.17
N HIS A 509 -19.71 12.62 -6.16
CA HIS A 509 -20.37 13.16 -7.36
C HIS A 509 -21.90 13.09 -7.31
N LEU A 510 -22.45 12.13 -6.55
CA LEU A 510 -23.89 11.90 -6.46
C LEU A 510 -24.45 12.19 -5.06
N GLY A 511 -23.61 12.28 -4.03
CA GLY A 511 -24.07 12.46 -2.64
C GLY A 511 -24.71 11.20 -2.05
N LEU A 512 -24.54 10.05 -2.70
CA LEU A 512 -25.17 8.77 -2.35
C LEU A 512 -24.15 7.88 -1.65
N GLU A 513 -24.58 7.11 -0.65
CA GLU A 513 -23.75 6.11 0.01
C GLU A 513 -24.07 4.71 -0.51
N LEU A 514 -23.03 3.97 -0.91
CA LEU A 514 -23.14 2.55 -1.27
C LEU A 514 -22.79 1.69 -0.05
N PRO A 515 -23.71 0.85 0.45
CA PRO A 515 -23.43 -0.06 1.55
C PRO A 515 -22.42 -1.13 1.12
N LYS A 516 -21.48 -1.50 2.01
CA LYS A 516 -20.34 -2.40 1.70
C LYS A 516 -20.58 -3.87 2.06
N GLU A 517 -21.72 -4.17 2.65
CA GLU A 517 -21.95 -5.42 3.38
C GLU A 517 -21.86 -6.67 2.50
N LEU A 518 -22.09 -6.52 1.18
CA LEU A 518 -22.23 -7.66 0.26
C LEU A 518 -21.09 -7.81 -0.75
N GLN A 519 -20.17 -6.84 -0.81
CA GLN A 519 -19.02 -6.90 -1.72
C GLN A 519 -18.11 -8.11 -1.43
N THR A 520 -18.00 -8.52 -0.17
CA THR A 520 -17.22 -9.70 0.27
C THR A 520 -18.10 -10.89 0.65
N SER A 521 -19.36 -10.91 0.19
CA SER A 521 -20.26 -12.03 0.45
C SER A 521 -19.82 -13.29 -0.29
N ASP A 522 -20.31 -14.46 0.13
CA ASP A 522 -20.07 -15.70 -0.60
C ASP A 522 -20.90 -15.69 -1.90
N TRP A 523 -20.24 -15.39 -3.01
CA TRP A 523 -20.83 -15.43 -4.34
C TRP A 523 -20.89 -16.84 -4.93
N ALA A 524 -20.17 -17.83 -4.37
CA ALA A 524 -20.20 -19.21 -4.87
C ALA A 524 -21.46 -19.98 -4.42
N GLY A 525 -22.05 -19.58 -3.30
CA GLY A 525 -23.28 -20.12 -2.72
C GLY A 525 -24.58 -19.74 -3.44
N ASP A 526 -25.71 -19.96 -2.76
CA ASP A 526 -27.03 -19.56 -3.25
C ASP A 526 -27.22 -18.04 -3.18
N LEU A 527 -27.74 -17.45 -4.25
CA LEU A 527 -27.90 -16.00 -4.37
C LEU A 527 -29.07 -15.51 -3.51
N THR A 528 -28.78 -14.60 -2.60
CA THR A 528 -29.80 -13.88 -1.83
C THR A 528 -30.36 -12.69 -2.62
N LEU A 529 -31.59 -12.27 -2.32
CA LEU A 529 -32.17 -11.05 -2.91
C LEU A 529 -31.32 -9.80 -2.61
N ALA A 530 -30.66 -9.76 -1.46
CA ALA A 530 -29.80 -8.65 -1.08
C ALA A 530 -28.57 -8.57 -1.98
N GLN A 531 -27.94 -9.71 -2.32
CA GLN A 531 -26.84 -9.78 -3.29
C GLN A 531 -27.27 -9.31 -4.68
N LEU A 532 -28.44 -9.74 -5.15
CA LEU A 532 -28.98 -9.30 -6.44
C LEU A 532 -29.26 -7.79 -6.46
N ALA A 533 -29.81 -7.24 -5.39
CA ALA A 533 -30.05 -5.80 -5.26
C ALA A 533 -28.75 -4.99 -5.13
N TYR A 534 -27.71 -5.56 -4.52
CA TYR A 534 -26.36 -4.97 -4.50
C TYR A 534 -25.79 -4.90 -5.91
N ALA A 535 -25.70 -6.03 -6.60
CA ALA A 535 -25.27 -6.16 -7.98
C ALA A 535 -26.01 -5.18 -8.92
N ALA A 536 -27.34 -5.08 -8.80
CA ALA A 536 -28.13 -4.16 -9.61
C ALA A 536 -27.72 -2.68 -9.41
N ARG A 537 -27.43 -2.30 -8.16
CA ARG A 537 -27.06 -0.92 -7.81
C ARG A 537 -25.70 -0.55 -8.37
N ASP A 538 -24.72 -1.44 -8.23
CA ASP A 538 -23.35 -1.20 -8.69
C ASP A 538 -23.31 -0.99 -10.21
N ALA A 539 -24.06 -1.75 -11.00
CA ALA A 539 -24.15 -1.50 -12.45
C ALA A 539 -24.94 -0.23 -12.81
N ARG A 540 -26.04 0.08 -12.11
CA ARG A 540 -26.88 1.26 -12.41
C ARG A 540 -26.14 2.57 -12.14
N VAL A 541 -25.43 2.66 -11.02
CA VAL A 541 -24.76 3.90 -10.60
C VAL A 541 -23.65 4.33 -11.57
N LEU A 542 -23.10 3.40 -12.37
CA LEU A 542 -22.11 3.70 -13.41
C LEU A 542 -22.64 4.69 -14.46
N LEU A 543 -23.91 4.55 -14.86
CA LEU A 543 -24.55 5.44 -15.82
C LEU A 543 -24.67 6.86 -15.25
N ASP A 544 -25.07 6.97 -13.98
CA ASP A 544 -25.22 8.25 -13.27
C ASP A 544 -23.86 8.93 -13.07
N LEU A 545 -22.83 8.16 -12.71
CA LEU A 545 -21.46 8.66 -12.60
C LEU A 545 -20.93 9.16 -13.94
N ARG A 546 -21.12 8.41 -15.03
CA ARG A 546 -20.73 8.87 -16.36
C ARG A 546 -21.43 10.18 -16.74
N ALA A 547 -22.71 10.33 -16.41
CA ALA A 547 -23.46 11.55 -16.66
C ALA A 547 -22.89 12.76 -15.91
N LYS A 548 -22.27 12.57 -14.73
CA LYS A 548 -21.55 13.62 -13.99
C LYS A 548 -20.11 13.85 -14.45
N LEU A 549 -19.37 12.79 -14.76
CA LEU A 549 -17.94 12.86 -15.07
C LEU A 549 -17.69 13.36 -16.50
N ARG A 550 -18.52 12.98 -17.47
CA ARG A 550 -18.33 13.39 -18.88
C ARG A 550 -18.36 14.92 -19.06
N PRO A 551 -19.33 15.69 -18.52
CA PRO A 551 -19.30 17.15 -18.62
C PRO A 551 -18.08 17.79 -17.95
N GLN A 552 -17.58 17.19 -16.86
CA GLN A 552 -16.37 17.66 -16.19
C GLN A 552 -15.12 17.47 -17.06
N LEU A 553 -15.00 16.32 -17.74
CA LEU A 553 -13.93 16.06 -18.70
C LEU A 553 -13.96 17.05 -19.87
N ILE A 554 -15.15 17.37 -20.38
CA ILE A 554 -15.33 18.38 -21.45
C ILE A 554 -14.88 19.75 -20.94
N LYS A 555 -15.39 20.19 -19.80
CA LYS A 555 -15.05 21.50 -19.20
C LYS A 555 -13.56 21.65 -18.89
N ALA A 556 -12.89 20.55 -18.56
CA ALA A 556 -11.46 20.54 -18.27
C ALA A 556 -10.56 20.35 -19.51
N GLU A 557 -11.15 20.18 -20.70
CA GLU A 557 -10.47 19.87 -21.96
C GLU A 557 -9.63 18.58 -21.88
N LEU A 558 -10.21 17.55 -21.26
CA LEU A 558 -9.55 16.25 -20.99
C LEU A 558 -10.14 15.10 -21.82
N VAL A 559 -11.02 15.39 -22.78
CA VAL A 559 -11.72 14.36 -23.57
C VAL A 559 -10.76 13.46 -24.35
N GLU A 560 -9.75 14.04 -25.02
CA GLU A 560 -8.78 13.24 -25.79
C GLU A 560 -7.83 12.45 -24.89
N THR A 561 -7.48 12.99 -23.71
CA THR A 561 -6.75 12.23 -22.69
C THR A 561 -7.57 11.03 -22.19
N ALA A 562 -8.87 11.23 -21.91
CA ALA A 562 -9.76 10.14 -21.49
C ALA A 562 -9.96 9.10 -22.59
N ARG A 563 -10.18 9.52 -23.84
CA ARG A 563 -10.30 8.62 -24.99
C ARG A 563 -9.04 7.76 -25.14
N LEU A 564 -7.86 8.35 -25.02
CA LEU A 564 -6.59 7.63 -25.08
C LEU A 564 -6.48 6.57 -23.99
N GLU A 565 -6.80 6.94 -22.74
CA GLU A 565 -6.74 6.00 -21.61
C GLU A 565 -7.73 4.85 -21.79
N PHE A 566 -8.97 5.14 -22.19
CA PHE A 566 -9.96 4.10 -22.46
C PHE A 566 -9.58 3.19 -23.63
N ALA A 567 -8.94 3.73 -24.66
CA ALA A 567 -8.46 2.94 -25.80
C ALA A 567 -7.26 2.06 -25.47
N CYS A 568 -6.42 2.47 -24.50
CA CYS A 568 -5.27 1.69 -24.04
C CYS A 568 -5.66 0.54 -23.10
N LEU A 569 -6.87 0.58 -22.52
CA LEU A 569 -7.33 -0.37 -21.51
C LEU A 569 -7.21 -1.85 -21.94
N PRO A 570 -7.60 -2.26 -23.17
CA PRO A 570 -7.45 -3.66 -23.58
C PRO A 570 -5.99 -4.14 -23.61
N ALA A 571 -5.05 -3.28 -24.00
CA ALA A 571 -3.63 -3.64 -23.96
C ALA A 571 -3.14 -3.89 -22.52
N VAL A 572 -3.70 -3.18 -21.54
CA VAL A 572 -3.40 -3.42 -20.12
C VAL A 572 -3.94 -4.76 -19.65
N VAL A 573 -5.16 -5.12 -20.09
CA VAL A 573 -5.76 -6.43 -19.85
C VAL A 573 -4.88 -7.53 -20.46
N ASP A 574 -4.46 -7.38 -21.73
CA ASP A 574 -3.56 -8.31 -22.41
C ASP A 574 -2.25 -8.51 -21.63
N MET A 575 -1.59 -7.43 -21.23
CA MET A 575 -0.33 -7.50 -20.49
C MET A 575 -0.47 -8.29 -19.18
N GLU A 576 -1.56 -8.07 -18.43
CA GLU A 576 -1.80 -8.79 -17.18
C GLU A 576 -2.21 -10.25 -17.38
N LEU A 577 -3.03 -10.55 -18.39
CA LEU A 577 -3.47 -11.92 -18.68
C LEU A 577 -2.37 -12.76 -19.31
N ASN A 578 -1.55 -12.21 -20.19
CA ASN A 578 -0.49 -12.98 -20.84
C ASN A 578 0.70 -13.19 -19.89
N GLY A 579 1.10 -12.17 -19.12
CA GLY A 579 2.20 -12.23 -18.18
C GLY A 579 3.55 -12.60 -18.81
N MET A 580 4.58 -12.76 -17.99
CA MET A 580 5.95 -13.12 -18.42
C MET A 580 6.38 -14.47 -17.84
N LYS A 581 7.08 -15.29 -18.63
CA LYS A 581 7.67 -16.54 -18.16
C LYS A 581 9.01 -16.26 -17.47
N LEU A 582 9.24 -16.93 -16.35
CA LEU A 582 10.55 -17.00 -15.71
C LEU A 582 11.13 -18.39 -15.94
N ASP A 583 12.36 -18.47 -16.42
CA ASP A 583 13.15 -19.69 -16.39
C ASP A 583 13.62 -19.93 -14.95
N GLU A 584 12.94 -20.84 -14.26
CA GLU A 584 13.18 -21.12 -12.83
C GLU A 584 14.56 -21.69 -12.57
N ASP A 585 15.07 -22.55 -13.48
CA ASP A 585 16.38 -23.18 -13.33
C ASP A 585 17.50 -22.16 -13.52
N ALA A 586 17.43 -21.37 -14.59
CA ALA A 586 18.38 -20.28 -14.83
C ALA A 586 18.34 -19.24 -13.70
N PHE A 587 17.15 -18.93 -13.17
CA PHE A 587 17.00 -18.00 -12.07
C PHE A 587 17.55 -18.54 -10.75
N ALA A 588 17.40 -19.84 -10.48
CA ALA A 588 17.97 -20.47 -9.29
C ALA A 588 19.51 -20.39 -9.30
N VAL A 589 20.14 -20.70 -10.44
CA VAL A 589 21.60 -20.57 -10.62
C VAL A 589 22.06 -19.13 -10.38
N LEU A 590 21.38 -18.15 -11.00
CA LEU A 590 21.69 -16.73 -10.78
C LEU A 590 21.53 -16.32 -9.31
N GLY A 591 20.49 -16.84 -8.65
CA GLY A 591 20.25 -16.61 -7.23
C GLY A 591 21.40 -17.10 -6.36
N GLU A 592 21.88 -18.31 -6.59
CA GLU A 592 23.02 -18.90 -5.88
C GLU A 592 24.31 -18.08 -6.08
N GLU A 593 24.59 -17.64 -7.31
CA GLU A 593 25.75 -16.81 -7.63
C GLU A 593 25.73 -15.48 -6.86
N LEU A 594 24.59 -14.77 -6.86
CA LEU A 594 24.45 -13.49 -6.16
C LEU A 594 24.48 -13.64 -4.64
N ILE A 595 23.90 -14.70 -4.09
CA ILE A 595 23.98 -15.00 -2.65
C ILE A 595 25.44 -15.29 -2.26
N ARG A 596 26.17 -16.03 -3.08
CA ARG A 596 27.60 -16.31 -2.84
C ARG A 596 28.43 -15.04 -2.92
N GLU A 597 28.20 -14.19 -3.91
CA GLU A 597 28.85 -12.87 -4.03
C GLU A 597 28.56 -12.01 -2.79
N GLN A 598 27.30 -11.97 -2.35
CA GLN A 598 26.89 -11.26 -1.13
C GLN A 598 27.67 -11.75 0.10
N GLN A 599 27.78 -13.06 0.29
CA GLN A 599 28.48 -13.66 1.43
C GLN A 599 29.98 -13.35 1.41
N VAL A 600 30.62 -13.41 0.24
CA VAL A 600 32.05 -13.06 0.08
C VAL A 600 32.28 -11.59 0.43
N LEU A 601 31.46 -10.68 -0.12
CA LEU A 601 31.56 -9.25 0.17
C LEU A 601 31.29 -8.95 1.65
N GLU A 602 30.35 -9.66 2.27
CA GLU A 602 30.05 -9.52 3.69
C GLU A 602 31.22 -9.95 4.57
N SER A 603 31.86 -11.08 4.25
CA SER A 603 33.03 -11.58 4.99
C SER A 603 34.16 -10.56 4.95
N LEU A 604 34.50 -10.03 3.78
CA LEU A 604 35.55 -9.00 3.61
C LEU A 604 35.26 -7.73 4.44
N LEU A 605 33.98 -7.34 4.52
CA LEU A 605 33.55 -6.19 5.30
C LEU A 605 33.57 -6.48 6.81
N ARG A 606 33.20 -7.68 7.24
CA ARG A 606 33.25 -8.10 8.65
C ARG A 606 34.68 -8.14 9.16
N ASP A 607 35.64 -8.63 8.37
CA ASP A 607 37.05 -8.62 8.73
C ASP A 607 37.58 -7.19 8.98
N THR A 608 37.02 -6.22 8.26
CA THR A 608 37.43 -4.81 8.36
C THR A 608 36.68 -4.05 9.46
N LEU A 609 35.35 -4.20 9.53
CA LEU A 609 34.44 -3.36 10.33
C LEU A 609 33.91 -4.05 11.59
N GLY A 610 34.18 -5.34 11.76
CA GLY A 610 33.65 -6.18 12.83
C GLY A 610 32.23 -6.66 12.56
N ASP A 611 31.66 -7.34 13.55
CA ASP A 611 30.31 -7.92 13.47
C ASP A 611 29.23 -6.83 13.66
N ILE A 612 28.81 -6.26 12.53
CA ILE A 612 27.77 -5.22 12.47
C ILE A 612 26.78 -5.52 11.34
N ASN A 613 25.57 -4.99 11.46
CA ASN A 613 24.63 -4.97 10.36
C ASN A 613 25.05 -3.91 9.32
N MET A 614 25.60 -4.37 8.18
CA MET A 614 26.08 -3.54 7.07
C MET A 614 24.97 -2.69 6.40
N ASN A 615 23.70 -3.06 6.61
CA ASN A 615 22.52 -2.35 6.13
C ASN A 615 21.96 -1.34 7.15
N SER A 616 22.52 -1.25 8.37
CA SER A 616 22.16 -0.26 9.38
C SER A 616 23.09 0.97 9.29
N PRO A 617 22.58 2.14 8.85
CA PRO A 617 23.41 3.35 8.74
C PRO A 617 24.08 3.74 10.06
N ASP A 618 23.39 3.60 11.17
CA ASP A 618 23.87 3.98 12.50
C ASP A 618 24.99 3.07 13.03
N GLN A 619 24.88 1.75 12.80
CA GLN A 619 25.96 0.82 13.16
C GLN A 619 27.19 1.05 12.27
N LEU A 620 26.97 1.27 10.97
CA LEU A 620 28.05 1.50 10.02
C LEU A 620 28.79 2.80 10.31
N LEU A 621 28.10 3.91 10.59
CA LEU A 621 28.74 5.19 10.93
C LEU A 621 29.60 5.07 12.19
N ARG A 622 29.12 4.35 13.22
CA ARG A 622 29.92 4.09 14.44
C ARG A 622 31.15 3.24 14.16
N ALA A 623 31.03 2.21 13.31
CA ALA A 623 32.16 1.37 12.94
C ALA A 623 33.21 2.14 12.11
N LEU A 624 32.77 2.96 11.15
CA LEU A 624 33.63 3.83 10.36
C LEU A 624 34.33 4.88 11.25
N TYR A 625 33.60 5.47 12.19
CA TYR A 625 34.18 6.42 13.16
C TYR A 625 35.29 5.79 14.01
N ARG A 626 35.10 4.55 14.49
CA ARG A 626 36.15 3.81 15.21
C ARG A 626 37.40 3.54 14.37
N LYS A 627 37.28 3.56 13.04
CA LYS A 627 38.39 3.47 12.08
C LYS A 627 38.95 4.85 11.69
N GLY A 628 38.56 5.91 12.38
CA GLY A 628 39.02 7.28 12.13
C GLY A 628 38.32 7.96 10.96
N MET A 629 37.20 7.43 10.47
CA MET A 629 36.46 7.99 9.33
C MET A 629 35.18 8.70 9.79
N THR A 630 35.07 9.99 9.50
CA THR A 630 33.89 10.79 9.85
C THR A 630 33.06 11.06 8.60
N LEU A 631 31.92 10.37 8.45
CA LEU A 631 30.96 10.60 7.37
C LEU A 631 29.65 11.17 7.94
N THR A 632 28.98 12.01 7.16
CA THR A 632 27.69 12.62 7.57
C THR A 632 26.51 11.67 7.39
N ASN A 633 26.58 10.77 6.41
CA ASN A 633 25.60 9.73 6.15
C ASN A 633 26.25 8.58 5.36
N THR A 634 25.48 7.54 5.03
CA THR A 634 25.97 6.37 4.29
C THR A 634 25.21 6.17 2.96
N ASN A 635 24.71 7.25 2.36
CA ASN A 635 24.08 7.19 1.04
C ASN A 635 25.13 6.90 -0.06
N ARG A 636 24.66 6.56 -1.27
CA ARG A 636 25.52 6.10 -2.35
C ARG A 636 26.52 7.18 -2.78
N GLU A 637 26.09 8.44 -2.77
CA GLU A 637 26.86 9.62 -3.17
C GLU A 637 27.99 9.90 -2.20
N THR A 638 27.69 9.93 -0.89
CA THR A 638 28.69 10.16 0.16
C THR A 638 29.71 9.03 0.17
N LEU A 639 29.27 7.77 0.13
CA LEU A 639 30.19 6.63 0.08
C LEU A 639 31.09 6.65 -1.17
N ALA A 640 30.56 7.11 -2.32
CA ALA A 640 31.33 7.20 -3.56
C ALA A 640 32.47 8.23 -3.47
N GLN A 641 32.24 9.38 -2.83
CA GLN A 641 33.25 10.45 -2.68
C GLN A 641 34.50 9.98 -1.93
N PHE A 642 34.33 9.09 -0.94
CA PHE A 642 35.44 8.59 -0.12
C PHE A 642 35.98 7.23 -0.57
N SER A 643 35.41 6.61 -1.62
CA SER A 643 35.82 5.28 -2.11
C SER A 643 37.28 5.24 -2.58
N GLY A 644 37.82 6.35 -3.10
CA GLY A 644 39.23 6.43 -3.54
C GLY A 644 40.23 6.44 -2.38
N ALA A 645 39.87 7.04 -1.25
CA ALA A 645 40.70 7.05 -0.04
C ALA A 645 40.55 5.77 0.78
N TYR A 646 39.40 5.09 0.65
CA TYR A 646 39.02 3.96 1.49
C TYR A 646 38.39 2.84 0.65
N PRO A 647 39.20 1.88 0.16
CA PRO A 647 38.73 0.80 -0.72
C PRO A 647 37.57 -0.01 -0.14
N MET A 648 37.47 -0.17 1.20
CA MET A 648 36.36 -0.90 1.81
C MET A 648 34.99 -0.24 1.57
N LEU A 649 34.93 1.08 1.31
CA LEU A 649 33.68 1.75 0.97
C LEU A 649 33.18 1.36 -0.42
N ALA A 650 34.08 1.03 -1.36
CA ALA A 650 33.70 0.46 -2.65
C ALA A 650 33.08 -0.94 -2.45
N THR A 651 33.73 -1.80 -1.66
CA THR A 651 33.21 -3.13 -1.28
C THR A 651 31.84 -3.03 -0.62
N LEU A 652 31.65 -2.09 0.32
CA LEU A 652 30.37 -1.83 0.98
C LEU A 652 29.27 -1.41 0.00
N ARG A 653 29.60 -0.57 -0.99
CA ARG A 653 28.64 -0.17 -2.03
C ARG A 653 28.23 -1.36 -2.89
N SER A 654 29.18 -2.21 -3.28
CA SER A 654 28.89 -3.46 -3.99
C SER A 654 28.03 -4.40 -3.15
N TYR A 655 28.39 -4.62 -1.88
CA TYR A 655 27.59 -5.43 -0.95
C TYR A 655 26.14 -4.94 -0.86
N ARG A 656 25.93 -3.64 -0.62
CA ARG A 656 24.58 -3.07 -0.52
C ARG A 656 23.79 -3.18 -1.82
N GLN A 657 24.48 -3.12 -2.96
CA GLN A 657 23.85 -3.33 -4.26
C GLN A 657 23.38 -4.78 -4.40
N VAL A 658 24.27 -5.76 -4.18
CA VAL A 658 23.96 -7.19 -4.28
C VAL A 658 22.92 -7.61 -3.24
N ALA A 659 23.07 -7.20 -1.97
CA ALA A 659 22.12 -7.48 -0.90
C ALA A 659 20.70 -6.97 -1.24
N LYS A 660 20.60 -5.78 -1.86
CA LYS A 660 19.32 -5.26 -2.34
C LYS A 660 18.76 -6.11 -3.48
N LEU A 661 19.59 -6.58 -4.42
CA LEU A 661 19.15 -7.45 -5.52
C LEU A 661 18.61 -8.78 -4.99
N VAL A 662 19.33 -9.41 -4.06
CA VAL A 662 18.91 -10.66 -3.40
C VAL A 662 17.57 -10.46 -2.69
N GLN A 663 17.48 -9.44 -1.82
CA GLN A 663 16.27 -9.17 -1.06
C GLN A 663 15.05 -8.78 -1.92
N SER A 664 15.28 -8.03 -3.00
CA SER A 664 14.19 -7.45 -3.80
C SER A 664 13.70 -8.38 -4.91
N PHE A 665 14.59 -9.20 -5.47
CA PHE A 665 14.31 -10.02 -6.64
C PHE A 665 14.50 -11.50 -6.35
N VAL A 666 15.71 -11.96 -5.99
CA VAL A 666 16.01 -13.39 -5.80
C VAL A 666 15.02 -14.05 -4.83
N ASN A 667 14.80 -13.43 -3.67
CA ASN A 667 13.94 -14.02 -2.62
C ASN A 667 12.43 -13.89 -2.89
N LYS A 668 12.01 -13.09 -3.88
CA LYS A 668 10.59 -12.71 -4.05
C LYS A 668 10.01 -13.10 -5.39
N LEU A 669 10.80 -13.02 -6.46
CA LEU A 669 10.30 -13.19 -7.83
C LEU A 669 9.73 -14.59 -8.10
N PRO A 670 10.35 -15.70 -7.64
CA PRO A 670 9.77 -17.04 -7.82
C PRO A 670 8.40 -17.22 -7.17
N GLY A 671 8.19 -16.58 -6.00
CA GLY A 671 6.90 -16.59 -5.30
C GLY A 671 5.76 -15.85 -6.02
N HIS A 672 6.06 -15.16 -7.13
CA HIS A 672 5.08 -14.52 -8.00
C HIS A 672 4.70 -15.36 -9.23
N ILE A 673 5.28 -16.54 -9.40
CA ILE A 673 4.88 -17.48 -10.46
C ILE A 673 3.50 -18.03 -10.10
N HIS A 674 2.55 -17.80 -10.98
CA HIS A 674 1.17 -18.22 -10.78
C HIS A 674 1.02 -19.72 -11.09
N SER A 675 0.45 -20.48 -10.15
CA SER A 675 0.43 -21.94 -10.21
C SER A 675 -0.37 -22.51 -11.39
N ALA A 676 -1.42 -21.82 -11.84
CA ALA A 676 -2.25 -22.28 -12.95
C ALA A 676 -1.65 -22.01 -14.33
N THR A 677 -0.74 -21.05 -14.45
CA THR A 677 -0.22 -20.58 -15.74
C THR A 677 1.28 -20.80 -15.88
N GLY A 678 2.02 -20.99 -14.78
CA GLY A 678 3.48 -21.05 -14.78
C GLY A 678 4.14 -19.71 -15.15
N ARG A 679 3.42 -18.60 -15.02
CA ARG A 679 3.86 -17.26 -15.45
C ARG A 679 3.67 -16.22 -14.36
N ILE A 680 4.39 -15.12 -14.46
CA ILE A 680 4.27 -13.96 -13.58
C ILE A 680 3.26 -12.98 -14.18
N HIS A 681 2.18 -12.72 -13.45
CA HIS A 681 1.11 -11.80 -13.86
C HIS A 681 1.15 -10.52 -13.00
N PRO A 682 1.84 -9.46 -13.46
CA PRO A 682 1.94 -8.21 -12.70
C PRO A 682 0.59 -7.47 -12.61
N ASP A 683 0.44 -6.60 -11.60
CA ASP A 683 -0.66 -5.62 -11.52
C ASP A 683 -0.18 -4.24 -11.99
N TYR A 684 -0.56 -3.88 -13.22
CA TYR A 684 -0.38 -2.58 -13.83
C TYR A 684 -1.43 -1.58 -13.35
N ARG A 685 -0.97 -0.47 -12.77
CA ARG A 685 -1.77 0.75 -12.59
C ARG A 685 -1.58 1.63 -13.81
N GLN A 686 -2.63 1.76 -14.61
CA GLN A 686 -2.60 2.52 -15.85
C GLN A 686 -2.23 4.00 -15.65
N ILE A 687 -2.81 4.64 -14.62
CA ILE A 687 -2.42 5.99 -14.16
C ILE A 687 -1.76 5.83 -12.78
N GLY A 688 -0.59 5.21 -12.78
CA GLY A 688 0.13 4.86 -11.55
C GLY A 688 0.97 6.00 -11.00
N ALA A 689 1.63 6.76 -11.88
CA ALA A 689 2.36 7.96 -11.52
C ALA A 689 1.51 9.20 -11.81
N ALA A 690 1.78 10.28 -11.08
CA ALA A 690 1.06 11.55 -11.26
C ALA A 690 1.43 12.29 -12.57
N THR A 691 2.37 11.75 -13.37
CA THR A 691 2.62 12.14 -14.77
C THR A 691 1.74 11.39 -15.77
N GLY A 692 0.98 10.38 -15.34
CA GLY A 692 0.19 9.51 -16.21
C GLY A 692 0.90 8.22 -16.65
N ARG A 693 2.14 7.97 -16.20
CA ARG A 693 2.86 6.71 -16.48
C ARG A 693 2.24 5.51 -15.78
N PHE A 694 2.41 4.34 -16.41
CA PHE A 694 2.17 3.06 -15.76
C PHE A 694 3.01 2.94 -14.48
N SER A 695 2.44 2.36 -13.43
CA SER A 695 3.23 1.71 -12.38
C SER A 695 2.86 0.23 -12.30
N CYS A 696 3.74 -0.57 -11.71
CA CYS A 696 3.62 -2.03 -11.68
C CYS A 696 3.88 -2.53 -10.26
N ARG A 697 3.13 -3.53 -9.80
CA ARG A 697 3.34 -4.20 -8.51
C ARG A 697 2.94 -5.67 -8.56
N HIS A 698 3.36 -6.42 -7.55
CA HIS A 698 3.09 -7.86 -7.37
C HIS A 698 3.46 -8.76 -8.57
N PRO A 699 4.69 -8.70 -9.13
CA PRO A 699 5.85 -7.89 -8.76
C PRO A 699 6.02 -6.63 -9.63
N ASN A 700 6.97 -5.75 -9.28
CA ASN A 700 7.26 -4.58 -10.09
C ASN A 700 8.22 -4.91 -11.25
N LEU A 701 7.67 -5.39 -12.37
CA LEU A 701 8.45 -5.75 -13.56
C LEU A 701 9.16 -4.56 -14.20
N GLN A 702 8.70 -3.33 -13.98
CA GLN A 702 9.40 -2.13 -14.47
C GLN A 702 10.76 -1.89 -13.80
N GLN A 703 11.02 -2.54 -12.66
CA GLN A 703 12.27 -2.37 -11.90
C GLN A 703 13.24 -3.55 -12.07
N ILE A 704 12.95 -4.51 -12.94
CA ILE A 704 13.86 -5.63 -13.21
C ILE A 704 15.21 -5.05 -13.71
N PRO A 705 16.32 -5.33 -13.00
CA PRO A 705 17.64 -4.81 -13.33
C PRO A 705 18.08 -5.21 -14.74
N ARG A 706 18.70 -4.29 -15.47
CA ARG A 706 19.30 -4.57 -16.79
C ARG A 706 20.62 -5.36 -16.72
N GLY A 707 21.25 -5.44 -15.54
CA GLY A 707 22.50 -6.17 -15.32
C GLY A 707 22.33 -7.27 -14.27
N HIS A 708 23.38 -8.07 -14.06
CA HIS A 708 23.38 -9.25 -13.18
C HIS A 708 22.40 -10.35 -13.64
N GLY A 709 22.23 -10.55 -14.95
CA GLY A 709 21.51 -11.72 -15.51
C GLY A 709 20.00 -11.81 -15.32
N PHE A 710 19.35 -10.93 -14.52
CA PHE A 710 17.92 -11.05 -14.21
C PHE A 710 17.00 -11.06 -15.44
N ARG A 711 17.34 -10.30 -16.48
CA ARG A 711 16.56 -10.28 -17.73
C ARG A 711 16.81 -11.51 -18.61
N ASP A 712 17.93 -12.21 -18.41
CA ASP A 712 18.27 -13.45 -19.11
C ASP A 712 17.30 -14.56 -18.72
N CYS A 713 16.83 -14.54 -17.46
CA CYS A 713 15.86 -15.49 -16.92
C CYS A 713 14.42 -15.22 -17.37
N LEU A 714 14.13 -14.08 -18.01
CA LEU A 714 12.78 -13.77 -18.51
C LEU A 714 12.72 -14.13 -20.00
N VAL A 715 12.04 -15.24 -20.27
CA VAL A 715 12.09 -15.98 -21.54
C VAL A 715 10.69 -16.09 -22.16
N PRO A 716 10.56 -16.36 -23.47
CA PRO A 716 9.29 -16.72 -24.08
C PRO A 716 8.93 -18.19 -23.79
N GLU A 717 7.68 -18.60 -24.08
CA GLU A 717 7.36 -20.03 -24.15
C GLU A 717 8.18 -20.78 -25.22
N PRO A 718 8.43 -22.09 -25.04
CA PRO A 718 9.05 -22.92 -26.08
C PRO A 718 8.34 -22.77 -27.43
N GLY A 719 9.13 -22.62 -28.50
CA GLY A 719 8.61 -22.38 -29.86
C GLY A 719 8.23 -20.92 -30.16
N LYS A 720 8.37 -20.01 -29.20
CA LYS A 720 8.13 -18.57 -29.36
C LYS A 720 9.41 -17.75 -29.19
N LYS A 721 9.33 -16.47 -29.54
CA LYS A 721 10.36 -15.44 -29.34
C LYS A 721 9.78 -14.24 -28.60
N LEU A 722 10.64 -13.51 -27.90
CA LEU A 722 10.33 -12.17 -27.44
C LEU A 722 10.58 -11.18 -28.56
N VAL A 723 9.67 -10.24 -28.73
CA VAL A 723 9.84 -9.14 -29.68
C VAL A 723 9.72 -7.85 -28.89
N VAL A 724 10.79 -7.07 -28.86
CA VAL A 724 10.88 -5.86 -28.04
C VAL A 724 11.06 -4.65 -28.94
N ALA A 725 10.49 -3.53 -28.53
CA ALA A 725 10.68 -2.24 -29.19
C ALA A 725 10.69 -1.12 -28.16
N ASP A 726 11.63 -0.18 -28.30
CA ASP A 726 11.79 0.97 -27.41
C ASP A 726 11.89 2.25 -28.22
N TYR A 727 11.30 3.34 -27.73
CA TYR A 727 11.43 4.61 -28.42
C TYR A 727 12.82 5.23 -28.20
N SER A 728 13.52 5.55 -29.28
CA SER A 728 14.84 6.17 -29.18
C SER A 728 14.74 7.62 -28.72
N GLN A 729 15.09 7.86 -27.45
CA GLN A 729 15.20 9.19 -26.83
C GLN A 729 13.87 9.99 -26.83
N ILE A 730 12.73 9.32 -26.59
CA ILE A 730 11.41 9.93 -26.76
C ILE A 730 11.21 11.22 -25.94
N GLU A 731 11.73 11.27 -24.72
CA GLU A 731 11.63 12.48 -23.88
C GLU A 731 12.33 13.68 -24.51
N LEU A 732 13.48 13.49 -25.15
CA LEU A 732 14.20 14.59 -25.82
C LEU A 732 13.52 14.99 -27.12
N ARG A 733 12.88 14.05 -27.82
CA ARG A 733 12.06 14.36 -29.01
C ARG A 733 10.82 15.17 -28.61
N VAL A 734 10.18 14.82 -27.49
CA VAL A 734 9.09 15.62 -26.90
C VAL A 734 9.58 17.01 -26.53
N VAL A 735 10.75 17.15 -25.91
CA VAL A 735 11.33 18.48 -25.61
C VAL A 735 11.51 19.30 -26.88
N ALA A 736 12.05 18.72 -27.95
CA ALA A 736 12.21 19.42 -29.23
C ALA A 736 10.85 19.84 -29.83
N GLU A 737 9.83 18.99 -29.73
CA GLU A 737 8.47 19.29 -30.20
C GLU A 737 7.83 20.46 -29.43
N ILE A 738 7.87 20.45 -28.09
CA ILE A 738 7.23 21.48 -27.26
C ILE A 738 7.97 22.81 -27.30
N THR A 739 9.31 22.78 -27.39
CA THR A 739 10.13 24.00 -27.39
C THR A 739 10.30 24.60 -28.78
N GLY A 740 10.12 23.79 -29.83
CA GLY A 740 10.38 24.21 -31.21
C GLY A 740 11.84 24.60 -31.45
N ASP A 741 12.79 24.10 -30.66
CA ASP A 741 14.19 24.49 -30.79
C ASP A 741 14.78 24.07 -32.14
N GLU A 742 15.04 25.04 -33.01
CA GLU A 742 15.46 24.82 -34.40
C GLU A 742 16.70 23.91 -34.51
N ARG A 743 17.65 24.04 -33.58
CA ARG A 743 18.88 23.26 -33.61
C ARG A 743 18.63 21.81 -33.23
N MET A 744 17.79 21.55 -32.23
CA MET A 744 17.35 20.19 -31.90
C MET A 744 16.56 19.58 -33.06
N LEU A 745 15.63 20.32 -33.66
CA LEU A 745 14.82 19.87 -34.80
C LEU A 745 15.72 19.47 -35.98
N GLN A 746 16.66 20.34 -36.37
CA GLN A 746 17.63 20.07 -37.42
C GLN A 746 18.50 18.84 -37.11
N ALA A 747 18.95 18.70 -35.86
CA ALA A 747 19.73 17.54 -35.45
C ALA A 747 18.96 16.23 -35.68
N TYR A 748 17.69 16.16 -35.28
CA TYR A 748 16.87 14.97 -35.51
C TYR A 748 16.56 14.72 -36.98
N HIS A 749 16.27 15.76 -37.77
CA HIS A 749 16.03 15.61 -39.21
C HIS A 749 17.27 15.13 -39.97
N ASN A 750 18.46 15.52 -39.52
CA ASN A 750 19.73 15.09 -40.11
C ASN A 750 20.21 13.73 -39.56
N GLY A 751 19.40 13.02 -38.76
CA GLY A 751 19.79 11.75 -38.13
C GLY A 751 20.98 11.89 -37.17
N GLN A 752 21.22 13.10 -36.63
CA GLN A 752 22.34 13.36 -35.74
C GLN A 752 22.00 12.94 -34.31
N ASP A 753 23.00 12.40 -33.62
CA ASP A 753 22.89 12.08 -32.21
C ASP A 753 22.96 13.37 -31.36
N LEU A 754 21.86 13.73 -30.71
CA LEU A 754 21.75 14.95 -29.92
C LEU A 754 22.73 14.99 -28.74
N HIS A 755 23.08 13.83 -28.16
CA HIS A 755 24.06 13.77 -27.08
C HIS A 755 25.47 14.04 -27.60
N ARG A 756 25.83 13.50 -28.77
CA ARG A 756 27.10 13.84 -29.44
C ARG A 756 27.13 15.30 -29.86
N LEU A 757 26.03 15.85 -30.35
CA LEU A 757 25.93 17.26 -30.72
C LEU A 757 26.16 18.16 -29.50
N THR A 758 25.52 17.89 -28.37
CA THR A 758 25.80 18.70 -27.18
C THR A 758 27.23 18.48 -26.67
N ALA A 759 27.78 17.26 -26.72
CA ALA A 759 29.17 17.02 -26.36
C ALA A 759 30.11 17.89 -27.21
N SER A 760 29.94 17.85 -28.53
CA SER A 760 30.68 18.64 -29.51
C SER A 760 30.59 20.13 -29.22
N LEU A 761 29.38 20.66 -29.02
CA LEU A 761 29.14 22.07 -28.76
C LEU A 761 29.81 22.57 -27.50
N VAL A 762 29.80 21.75 -26.45
CA VAL A 762 30.29 22.21 -25.16
C VAL A 762 31.79 21.99 -25.01
N MET A 763 32.31 20.90 -25.58
CA MET A 763 33.74 20.58 -25.56
C MET A 763 34.51 21.29 -26.68
N GLY A 764 33.81 21.90 -27.65
CA GLY A 764 34.44 22.58 -28.79
C GLY A 764 35.14 21.63 -29.75
N LYS A 765 34.62 20.40 -29.91
CA LYS A 765 35.16 19.35 -30.78
C LYS A 765 34.23 19.08 -31.95
N ASP A 766 34.75 18.56 -33.06
CA ASP A 766 33.89 18.09 -34.15
C ASP A 766 33.06 16.86 -33.72
N LEU A 767 31.84 16.74 -34.28
CA LEU A 767 30.91 15.65 -33.98
C LEU A 767 31.52 14.25 -34.10
N GLY A 768 32.35 14.02 -35.12
CA GLY A 768 33.03 12.75 -35.37
C GLY A 768 34.14 12.42 -34.38
N GLN A 769 34.67 13.43 -33.67
CA GLN A 769 35.76 13.27 -32.70
C GLN A 769 35.24 13.02 -31.27
N VAL A 770 33.92 13.07 -31.06
CA VAL A 770 33.30 12.78 -29.77
C VAL A 770 33.43 11.29 -29.45
N THR A 771 34.07 10.93 -28.35
CA THR A 771 34.19 9.52 -27.93
C THR A 771 32.87 8.96 -27.39
N LYS A 772 32.78 7.63 -27.26
CA LYS A 772 31.61 6.97 -26.64
C LYS A 772 31.45 7.38 -25.18
N GLU A 773 32.55 7.53 -24.42
CA GLU A 773 32.48 8.07 -23.07
C GLU A 773 31.96 9.51 -23.08
N GLU A 774 32.50 10.38 -23.95
CA GLU A 774 32.08 11.79 -24.06
C GLU A 774 30.59 11.93 -24.37
N ARG A 775 30.08 11.13 -25.29
CA ARG A 775 28.64 11.04 -25.57
C ARG A 775 27.85 10.66 -24.32
N GLN A 776 28.27 9.62 -23.60
CA GLN A 776 27.57 9.15 -22.39
C GLN A 776 27.60 10.19 -21.27
N ARG A 777 28.69 10.97 -21.16
CA ARG A 777 28.78 12.12 -20.26
C ARG A 777 27.77 13.21 -20.65
N ALA A 778 27.77 13.61 -21.91
CA ALA A 778 26.85 14.63 -22.42
C ALA A 778 25.37 14.21 -22.29
N LYS A 779 25.06 12.91 -22.36
CA LYS A 779 23.72 12.39 -22.13
C LYS A 779 23.10 12.87 -20.83
N ALA A 780 23.82 12.75 -19.73
CA ALA A 780 23.28 13.18 -18.45
C ALA A 780 23.38 14.68 -18.17
N LEU A 781 24.35 15.35 -18.80
CA LEU A 781 24.40 16.82 -18.77
C LEU A 781 23.18 17.39 -19.52
N ASN A 782 22.81 16.82 -20.68
CA ASN A 782 21.59 17.17 -21.42
C ASN A 782 20.35 17.00 -20.55
N PHE A 783 20.13 15.79 -20.03
CA PHE A 783 18.98 15.53 -19.17
C PHE A 783 18.99 16.42 -17.92
N GLY A 784 20.17 16.69 -17.36
CA GLY A 784 20.30 17.57 -16.21
C GLY A 784 19.90 19.01 -16.51
N ILE A 785 20.45 19.60 -17.55
CA ILE A 785 20.22 21.02 -17.85
C ILE A 785 18.79 21.25 -18.34
N ILE A 786 18.29 20.40 -19.23
CA ILE A 786 16.92 20.48 -19.77
C ILE A 786 15.90 20.40 -18.64
N PHE A 787 16.15 19.56 -17.63
CA PHE A 787 15.27 19.39 -16.46
C PHE A 787 15.74 20.18 -15.23
N ALA A 788 16.42 21.29 -15.46
CA ALA A 788 16.76 22.34 -14.49
C ALA A 788 17.68 21.98 -13.32
N MET A 789 18.67 21.13 -13.55
CA MET A 789 19.86 21.08 -12.67
C MET A 789 20.57 22.45 -12.66
N GLY A 790 20.89 22.94 -11.46
CA GLY A 790 21.74 24.11 -11.24
C GLY A 790 23.21 23.80 -11.52
N ALA A 791 24.06 24.83 -11.56
CA ALA A 791 25.49 24.66 -11.85
C ALA A 791 26.20 23.77 -10.82
N GLU A 792 25.85 23.89 -9.54
CA GLU A 792 26.40 23.05 -8.47
C GLU A 792 25.96 21.58 -8.61
N SER A 793 24.67 21.32 -8.87
CA SER A 793 24.19 19.95 -9.13
C SER A 793 24.77 19.36 -10.41
N LEU A 794 25.00 20.19 -11.43
CA LEU A 794 25.67 19.80 -12.67
C LEU A 794 27.12 19.38 -12.38
N GLN A 795 27.85 20.15 -11.56
CA GLN A 795 29.20 19.85 -11.11
C GLN A 795 29.25 18.54 -10.32
N GLN A 796 28.37 18.37 -9.33
CA GLN A 796 28.31 17.16 -8.52
C GLN A 796 27.93 15.92 -9.36
N SER A 797 27.02 16.07 -10.33
CA SER A 797 26.66 15.02 -11.28
C SER A 797 27.82 14.69 -12.23
N ALA A 798 28.52 15.71 -12.75
CA ALA A 798 29.74 15.59 -13.55
C ALA A 798 30.81 14.78 -12.81
N GLN A 799 31.04 15.07 -11.53
CA GLN A 799 32.05 14.36 -10.76
C GLN A 799 31.60 12.94 -10.36
N SER A 800 30.41 12.80 -9.78
CA SER A 800 29.94 11.52 -9.20
C SER A 800 29.61 10.45 -10.24
N ARG A 801 29.12 10.84 -11.43
CA ARG A 801 28.69 9.91 -12.47
C ARG A 801 29.66 9.81 -13.64
N TYR A 802 30.48 10.84 -13.84
CA TYR A 802 31.34 10.96 -15.02
C TYR A 802 32.82 11.13 -14.70
N GLY A 803 33.18 11.27 -13.42
CA GLY A 803 34.58 11.51 -13.00
C GLY A 803 35.15 12.82 -13.54
N VAL A 804 34.31 13.75 -14.01
CA VAL A 804 34.73 15.03 -14.56
C VAL A 804 34.66 16.08 -13.46
N ASN A 805 35.83 16.51 -13.01
CA ASN A 805 35.96 17.64 -12.10
C ASN A 805 35.76 18.93 -12.89
N LEU A 806 34.55 19.49 -12.81
CA LEU A 806 34.28 20.85 -13.28
C LEU A 806 34.51 21.82 -12.12
N SER A 807 35.09 23.00 -12.36
CA SER A 807 34.98 24.10 -11.42
C SER A 807 33.55 24.69 -11.45
N PRO A 808 33.11 25.41 -10.40
CA PRO A 808 31.82 26.11 -10.42
C PRO A 808 31.67 27.05 -11.63
N ASP A 809 32.74 27.78 -11.97
CA ASP A 809 32.77 28.68 -13.13
C ASP A 809 32.65 27.93 -14.46
N GLN A 810 33.30 26.76 -14.57
CA GLN A 810 33.19 25.91 -15.75
C GLN A 810 31.77 25.35 -15.89
N ALA A 811 31.14 24.91 -14.80
CA ALA A 811 29.76 24.41 -14.81
C ALA A 811 28.77 25.52 -15.18
N GLN A 812 28.97 26.75 -14.70
CA GLN A 812 28.16 27.91 -15.06
C GLN A 812 28.36 28.31 -16.53
N THR A 813 29.60 28.32 -17.01
CA THR A 813 29.95 28.59 -18.40
C THR A 813 29.35 27.55 -19.35
N PHE A 814 29.42 26.26 -18.98
CA PHE A 814 28.80 25.16 -19.70
C PHE A 814 27.30 25.42 -19.87
N ARG A 815 26.63 25.72 -18.75
CA ARG A 815 25.19 25.95 -18.71
C ARG A 815 24.80 27.18 -19.55
N LYS A 816 25.60 28.25 -19.51
CA LYS A 816 25.41 29.44 -20.36
C LYS A 816 25.55 29.09 -21.85
N LYS A 817 26.61 28.39 -22.25
CA LYS A 817 26.82 27.95 -23.65
C LYS A 817 25.68 27.06 -24.14
N PHE A 818 25.17 26.16 -23.30
CA PHE A 818 24.03 25.31 -23.62
C PHE A 818 22.79 26.13 -24.00
N PHE A 819 22.37 27.07 -23.14
CA PHE A 819 21.18 27.90 -23.41
C PHE A 819 21.39 28.93 -24.53
N GLN A 820 22.63 29.31 -24.82
CA GLN A 820 22.96 30.09 -26.02
C GLN A 820 22.82 29.27 -27.31
N ALA A 821 23.16 27.98 -27.26
CA ALA A 821 23.07 27.07 -28.40
C ALA A 821 21.63 26.59 -28.68
N TYR A 822 20.85 26.35 -27.62
CA TYR A 822 19.47 25.87 -27.67
C TYR A 822 18.50 26.97 -27.21
N LYS A 823 18.19 27.89 -28.13
CA LYS A 823 17.40 29.10 -27.87
C LYS A 823 15.95 28.78 -27.48
N GLY A 824 15.31 27.80 -28.14
CA GLY A 824 13.93 27.42 -27.86
C GLY A 824 13.78 26.85 -26.44
N ILE A 825 14.75 26.05 -26.00
CA ILE A 825 14.80 25.55 -24.61
C ILE A 825 14.99 26.72 -23.63
N ASN A 826 15.85 27.69 -23.96
CA ASN A 826 16.07 28.85 -23.10
C ASN A 826 14.80 29.70 -22.94
N CYS A 827 14.08 29.99 -24.03
CA CYS A 827 12.80 30.69 -23.98
C CYS A 827 11.79 29.93 -23.12
N TRP A 828 11.61 28.62 -23.36
CA TRP A 828 10.72 27.79 -22.55
C TRP A 828 11.07 27.80 -21.05
N HIS A 829 12.37 27.78 -20.69
CA HIS A 829 12.82 27.90 -19.30
C HIS A 829 12.53 29.27 -18.69
N GLN A 830 12.59 30.34 -19.49
CA GLN A 830 12.27 31.69 -19.03
C GLN A 830 10.76 31.84 -18.82
N ASP A 831 9.95 31.36 -19.75
CA ASP A 831 8.49 31.43 -19.70
C ASP A 831 7.95 30.68 -18.47
N VAL A 832 8.36 29.42 -18.27
CA VAL A 832 7.93 28.63 -17.11
C VAL A 832 8.33 29.28 -15.77
N LYS A 833 9.50 29.93 -15.71
CA LYS A 833 9.93 30.65 -14.50
C LYS A 833 9.14 31.94 -14.27
N ALA A 834 8.83 32.67 -15.33
CA ALA A 834 8.08 33.90 -15.28
C ALA A 834 6.63 33.64 -14.85
N ASP A 835 6.01 32.61 -15.45
CA ASP A 835 4.61 32.25 -15.20
C ASP A 835 4.43 31.51 -13.87
N SER A 836 5.44 30.74 -13.45
CA SER A 836 5.42 29.90 -12.23
C SER A 836 4.10 29.12 -12.07
N PRO A 837 3.70 28.34 -13.10
CA PRO A 837 2.36 27.80 -13.18
C PRO A 837 2.12 26.75 -12.09
N ARG A 838 0.86 26.64 -11.64
CA ARG A 838 0.41 25.55 -10.75
C ARG A 838 -0.24 24.38 -11.50
N GLU A 839 -0.22 24.46 -12.82
CA GLU A 839 -0.74 23.44 -13.72
C GLU A 839 0.22 23.28 -14.90
N THR A 840 0.45 22.05 -15.33
CA THR A 840 1.10 21.75 -16.61
C THR A 840 0.23 20.81 -17.43
N ARG A 841 0.43 20.84 -18.74
CA ARG A 841 -0.26 19.95 -19.68
C ARG A 841 0.72 19.26 -20.62
N THR A 842 0.41 18.03 -20.99
CA THR A 842 1.08 17.33 -22.10
C THR A 842 0.53 17.84 -23.43
N ILE A 843 1.17 17.44 -24.55
CA ILE A 843 0.68 17.74 -25.91
C ILE A 843 -0.75 17.20 -26.13
N ASN A 844 -1.11 16.08 -25.49
CA ASN A 844 -2.46 15.50 -25.55
C ASN A 844 -3.47 16.19 -24.60
N GLY A 845 -3.04 17.21 -23.84
CA GLY A 845 -3.87 17.94 -22.89
C GLY A 845 -3.92 17.36 -21.48
N ARG A 846 -3.23 16.24 -21.18
CA ARG A 846 -3.22 15.62 -19.85
C ARG A 846 -2.69 16.62 -18.83
N ARG A 847 -3.45 16.83 -17.75
CA ARG A 847 -3.13 17.80 -16.71
C ARG A 847 -2.32 17.19 -15.58
N ARG A 848 -1.45 18.01 -15.01
CA ARG A 848 -0.94 17.87 -13.64
C ARG A 848 -1.15 19.17 -12.90
N ILE A 849 -1.77 19.10 -11.72
CA ILE A 849 -2.03 20.24 -10.83
C ILE A 849 -1.28 20.03 -9.52
N TRP A 850 -0.73 21.11 -8.96
CA TRP A 850 -0.14 21.13 -7.63
C TRP A 850 -0.91 22.09 -6.72
N ASP A 851 -1.25 21.62 -5.52
CA ASP A 851 -1.94 22.45 -4.52
C ASP A 851 -0.99 23.50 -3.90
N SER A 852 0.30 23.18 -3.84
CA SER A 852 1.39 24.09 -3.46
C SER A 852 2.30 24.42 -4.66
N HIS A 853 3.20 25.40 -4.50
CA HIS A 853 4.16 25.72 -5.57
C HIS A 853 5.03 24.50 -5.90
N PRO A 854 5.02 24.01 -7.15
CA PRO A 854 5.83 22.87 -7.56
C PRO A 854 7.31 23.23 -7.58
N LYS A 855 8.18 22.22 -7.47
CA LYS A 855 9.58 22.43 -7.80
C LYS A 855 9.69 22.75 -9.29
N ILE A 856 10.60 23.64 -9.65
CA ILE A 856 10.83 23.99 -11.05
C ILE A 856 11.16 22.74 -11.91
N THR A 857 11.85 21.76 -11.32
CA THR A 857 12.16 20.48 -11.98
C THR A 857 10.88 19.70 -12.31
N GLU A 858 9.84 19.74 -11.49
CA GLU A 858 8.56 19.09 -11.77
C GLU A 858 7.83 19.77 -12.93
N LEU A 859 7.92 21.10 -13.04
CA LEU A 859 7.31 21.87 -14.12
C LEU A 859 7.91 21.53 -15.49
N TYR A 860 9.22 21.28 -15.56
CA TYR A 860 9.87 20.85 -16.80
C TYR A 860 9.68 19.36 -17.09
N ASN A 861 9.76 18.51 -16.06
CA ASN A 861 9.69 17.05 -16.24
C ASN A 861 8.29 16.56 -16.61
N THR A 862 7.26 17.09 -15.95
CA THR A 862 5.89 16.56 -16.06
C THR A 862 5.31 16.61 -17.49
N PRO A 863 5.32 17.75 -18.22
CA PRO A 863 4.78 17.79 -19.58
C PRO A 863 5.53 16.83 -20.52
N VAL A 864 6.83 16.63 -20.30
CA VAL A 864 7.67 15.74 -21.10
C VAL A 864 7.40 14.27 -20.79
N GLN A 865 7.47 13.88 -19.52
CA GLN A 865 7.29 12.49 -19.09
C GLN A 865 5.85 12.01 -19.30
N GLY A 866 4.87 12.90 -19.15
CA GLY A 866 3.47 12.62 -19.41
C GLY A 866 3.18 12.47 -20.90
N ALA A 867 3.75 13.32 -21.76
CA ALA A 867 3.61 13.16 -23.20
C ALA A 867 4.27 11.86 -23.70
N ALA A 868 5.44 11.48 -23.17
CA ALA A 868 6.04 10.18 -23.44
C ALA A 868 5.11 9.02 -23.03
N ALA A 869 4.43 9.13 -21.89
CA ALA A 869 3.44 8.15 -21.47
C ALA A 869 2.23 8.09 -22.42
N ASP A 870 1.74 9.25 -22.88
CA ASP A 870 0.64 9.35 -23.85
C ASP A 870 1.03 8.67 -25.19
N ILE A 871 2.27 8.87 -25.65
CA ILE A 871 2.83 8.25 -26.85
C ILE A 871 2.87 6.72 -26.73
N THR A 872 3.42 6.17 -25.63
CA THR A 872 3.44 4.72 -25.40
C THR A 872 2.04 4.13 -25.33
N LYS A 873 1.11 4.80 -24.64
CA LYS A 873 -0.29 4.37 -24.54
C LYS A 873 -1.02 4.39 -25.88
N LYS A 874 -0.69 5.36 -26.75
CA LYS A 874 -1.26 5.42 -28.11
C LYS A 874 -0.78 4.25 -28.95
N ALA A 875 0.50 3.91 -28.89
CA ALA A 875 1.05 2.74 -29.56
C ALA A 875 0.36 1.45 -29.07
N LEU A 876 0.24 1.26 -27.75
CA LEU A 876 -0.47 0.12 -27.17
C LEU A 876 -1.94 0.04 -27.62
N ALA A 877 -2.66 1.17 -27.62
CA ALA A 877 -4.05 1.22 -28.08
C ALA A 877 -4.21 0.84 -29.56
N LEU A 878 -3.29 1.26 -30.43
CA LEU A 878 -3.28 0.89 -31.85
C LEU A 878 -2.92 -0.59 -32.05
N LEU A 879 -2.01 -1.10 -31.21
CA LEU A 879 -1.47 -2.44 -31.33
C LEU A 879 -2.54 -3.53 -31.11
N VAL A 880 -3.46 -3.32 -30.17
CA VAL A 880 -4.59 -4.24 -29.91
C VAL A 880 -5.37 -4.55 -31.19
N GLY A 881 -5.71 -3.52 -31.96
CA GLY A 881 -6.45 -3.70 -33.22
C GLY A 881 -5.64 -4.43 -34.29
N LYS A 882 -4.33 -4.17 -34.36
CA LYS A 882 -3.43 -4.78 -35.36
C LYS A 882 -3.07 -6.23 -35.03
N LEU A 883 -3.14 -6.63 -33.77
CA LEU A 883 -2.89 -8.01 -33.33
C LEU A 883 -4.18 -8.82 -33.18
N ASN A 884 -5.35 -8.26 -33.49
CA ASN A 884 -6.62 -8.97 -33.34
C ASN A 884 -6.65 -10.24 -34.21
N GLY A 885 -7.01 -11.38 -33.61
CA GLY A 885 -6.99 -12.69 -34.26
C GLY A 885 -5.60 -13.31 -34.47
N SER A 886 -4.52 -12.63 -34.06
CA SER A 886 -3.15 -13.13 -34.13
C SER A 886 -2.77 -13.97 -32.89
N PRO A 887 -1.87 -14.97 -33.02
CA PRO A 887 -1.27 -15.63 -31.87
C PRO A 887 -0.23 -14.77 -31.13
N ILE A 888 0.12 -13.59 -31.66
CA ILE A 888 1.06 -12.65 -31.03
C ILE A 888 0.41 -12.02 -29.79
N LYS A 889 1.12 -12.00 -28.67
CA LYS A 889 0.61 -11.52 -27.37
C LYS A 889 1.38 -10.31 -26.87
N ILE A 890 0.66 -9.32 -26.34
CA ILE A 890 1.26 -8.21 -25.59
C ILE A 890 1.51 -8.70 -24.17
N ILE A 891 2.76 -8.74 -23.72
CA ILE A 891 3.14 -9.32 -22.42
C ILE A 891 3.62 -8.28 -21.40
N GLY A 892 3.99 -7.08 -21.84
CA GLY A 892 4.36 -6.03 -20.91
C GLY A 892 4.79 -4.72 -21.57
N ALA A 893 4.85 -3.69 -20.73
CA ALA A 893 5.45 -2.40 -21.04
C ALA A 893 6.33 -1.96 -19.88
N VAL A 894 7.55 -1.50 -20.19
CA VAL A 894 8.55 -1.07 -19.22
C VAL A 894 9.15 0.26 -19.66
N HIS A 895 8.75 1.33 -18.98
CA HIS A 895 9.02 2.70 -19.42
C HIS A 895 8.40 2.98 -20.80
N ASP A 896 9.23 3.21 -21.80
CA ASP A 896 8.91 3.44 -23.21
C ASP A 896 9.07 2.18 -24.09
N GLU A 897 9.47 1.06 -23.50
CA GLU A 897 9.62 -0.24 -24.16
C GLU A 897 8.33 -1.05 -24.10
N ILE A 898 7.94 -1.65 -25.23
CA ILE A 898 6.83 -2.61 -25.36
C ILE A 898 7.40 -3.98 -25.67
N LEU A 899 6.87 -5.01 -25.01
CA LEU A 899 7.27 -6.40 -25.17
C LEU A 899 6.11 -7.24 -25.69
N LEU A 900 6.39 -8.02 -26.73
CA LEU A 900 5.49 -9.03 -27.27
C LEU A 900 6.11 -10.42 -27.14
N GLU A 901 5.24 -11.44 -27.14
CA GLU A 901 5.60 -12.83 -27.31
C GLU A 901 4.93 -13.36 -28.58
N ALA A 902 5.71 -13.91 -29.52
CA ALA A 902 5.23 -14.33 -30.83
C ALA A 902 5.74 -15.73 -31.19
N PRO A 903 4.97 -16.56 -31.92
CA PRO A 903 5.50 -17.77 -32.55
C PRO A 903 6.79 -17.49 -33.33
N SER A 904 7.75 -18.41 -33.31
CA SER A 904 9.08 -18.15 -33.90
C SER A 904 9.03 -17.84 -35.39
N ASP A 905 8.11 -18.46 -36.12
CA ASP A 905 7.84 -18.24 -37.55
C ASP A 905 7.17 -16.88 -37.84
N GLN A 906 6.57 -16.24 -36.82
CA GLN A 906 5.90 -14.94 -36.92
C GLN A 906 6.66 -13.79 -36.24
N ALA A 907 7.81 -14.08 -35.62
CA ALA A 907 8.53 -13.09 -34.80
C ALA A 907 8.99 -11.85 -35.59
N LEU A 908 9.49 -12.03 -36.83
CA LEU A 908 9.88 -10.91 -37.69
C LEU A 908 8.68 -10.07 -38.16
N ALA A 909 7.54 -10.72 -38.41
CA ALA A 909 6.31 -10.01 -38.75
C ALA A 909 5.78 -9.21 -37.54
N ALA A 910 5.84 -9.79 -36.34
CA ALA A 910 5.51 -9.12 -35.09
C ALA A 910 6.42 -7.92 -34.83
N GLU A 911 7.72 -8.02 -35.13
CA GLU A 911 8.69 -6.94 -35.02
C GLU A 911 8.31 -5.75 -35.90
N GLU A 912 8.02 -6.00 -37.18
CA GLU A 912 7.65 -4.93 -38.11
C GLU A 912 6.32 -4.29 -37.73
N ILE A 913 5.31 -5.09 -37.33
CA ILE A 913 4.03 -4.57 -36.84
C ILE A 913 4.26 -3.67 -35.62
N LEU A 914 5.06 -4.12 -34.65
CA LEU A 914 5.33 -3.36 -33.43
C LEU A 914 6.06 -2.04 -33.75
N LYS A 915 7.10 -2.10 -34.57
CA LYS A 915 7.88 -0.94 -35.00
C LYS A 915 7.01 0.12 -35.66
N GLN A 916 6.25 -0.27 -36.68
CA GLN A 916 5.40 0.67 -37.42
C GLN A 916 4.30 1.25 -36.52
N THR A 917 3.75 0.45 -35.62
CA THR A 917 2.71 0.91 -34.68
C THR A 917 3.24 1.90 -33.66
N MET A 918 4.47 1.70 -33.17
CA MET A 918 5.12 2.68 -32.30
C MET A 918 5.46 3.96 -33.06
N ILE A 919 6.00 3.88 -34.29
CA ILE A 919 6.24 5.07 -35.12
C ILE A 919 4.93 5.85 -35.33
N GLU A 920 3.85 5.17 -35.73
CA GLU A 920 2.52 5.77 -35.89
C GLU A 920 2.01 6.42 -34.60
N GLY A 921 2.14 5.73 -33.46
CA GLY A 921 1.74 6.22 -32.15
C GLY A 921 2.50 7.47 -31.72
N GLY A 922 3.81 7.53 -31.96
CA GLY A 922 4.62 8.72 -31.71
C GLY A 922 4.29 9.86 -32.66
N SER A 923 4.17 9.59 -33.96
CA SER A 923 3.89 10.59 -35.00
C SER A 923 2.49 11.19 -34.87
N TYR A 924 1.59 10.54 -34.12
CA TYR A 924 0.34 11.15 -33.71
C TYR A 924 0.55 12.44 -32.90
N PHE A 925 1.58 12.50 -32.06
CA PHE A 925 1.88 13.65 -31.18
C PHE A 925 3.04 14.50 -31.67
N LEU A 926 4.10 13.88 -32.20
CA LEU A 926 5.30 14.57 -32.65
C LEU A 926 5.17 14.88 -34.14
N LYS A 927 4.91 16.14 -34.48
CA LYS A 927 4.68 16.58 -35.86
C LYS A 927 5.93 17.17 -36.51
N LYS A 928 6.83 17.72 -35.70
CA LYS A 928 8.04 18.39 -36.16
C LYS A 928 9.28 17.51 -36.01
N VAL A 929 9.21 16.47 -35.18
CA VAL A 929 10.34 15.59 -34.88
C VAL A 929 10.07 14.19 -35.42
N PRO A 930 10.98 13.60 -36.23
CA PRO A 930 10.83 12.21 -36.66
C PRO A 930 10.83 11.28 -35.45
N VAL A 931 10.01 10.23 -35.49
CA VAL A 931 9.95 9.20 -34.45
C VAL A 931 10.83 8.04 -34.86
N GLU A 932 11.60 7.51 -33.91
CA GLU A 932 12.51 6.40 -34.13
C GLU A 932 12.32 5.36 -33.04
N VAL A 933 12.39 4.09 -33.44
CA VAL A 933 12.10 2.94 -32.59
C VAL A 933 13.17 1.89 -32.84
N GLU A 934 13.82 1.45 -31.76
CA GLU A 934 14.81 0.38 -31.76
C GLU A 934 14.14 -0.94 -31.37
N THR A 935 14.20 -1.91 -32.28
CA THR A 935 13.56 -3.23 -32.15
C THR A 935 14.56 -4.38 -32.04
N GLY A 936 14.09 -5.52 -31.56
CA GLY A 936 14.84 -6.77 -31.60
C GLY A 936 13.96 -7.99 -31.36
N VAL A 937 14.32 -9.10 -32.01
CA VAL A 937 13.78 -10.45 -31.77
C VAL A 937 14.76 -11.22 -30.91
N LEU A 938 14.32 -11.65 -29.72
CA LEU A 938 15.19 -12.14 -28.66
C LEU A 938 14.75 -13.51 -28.13
N GLU A 939 15.72 -14.29 -27.67
CA GLU A 939 15.50 -15.54 -26.91
C GLU A 939 15.15 -15.28 -25.44
N ASN A 940 15.56 -14.13 -24.91
CA ASN A 940 15.32 -13.68 -23.56
C ASN A 940 15.34 -12.15 -23.54
N TRP A 941 14.90 -11.52 -22.45
CA TRP A 941 14.74 -10.07 -22.43
C TRP A 941 16.07 -9.28 -22.39
N SER A 942 17.22 -9.93 -22.22
CA SER A 942 18.51 -9.22 -22.15
C SER A 942 19.23 -9.06 -23.49
N GLY A 943 18.79 -9.74 -24.55
CA GLY A 943 19.47 -9.74 -25.85
C GLY A 943 19.50 -8.41 -26.62
N LYS A 944 19.21 -7.28 -25.97
CA LYS A 944 19.18 -5.93 -26.56
C LYS A 944 20.45 -5.12 -26.27
#